data_AF-A0A1C4YUZ7-F1
#
_entry.id   AF-A0A1C4YUZ7-F1
#
_cell.length_a   1.000
_cell.length_b   1.000
_cell.length_c   1.000
_cell.angle_alpha   90.00
_cell.angle_beta   90.00
_cell.angle_gamma   90.00
#
_symmetry.space_group_name_H-M   'P 1'
#
loop_
_entity.id
_entity.type
_entity.pdbx_description
1 polymer ?
#
loop_
_entity_poly.entity_id
_entity_poly.type
_entity_poly.pdbx_seq_one_letter_code
_entity_poly.pdbx_strand_id
1 'polypeptide(L)'
;MRDRRTTVFSVLLAATLAATVAPAPALAQPAGVAAQAEPNQVQNLTVVQGDGYATLAWTPVDGATDYQIERTPIAADGSATGPAVITGVWRPNRQINNESPTFADAGYNPGARFQWRVRARFGTTVQPYSEPVSGTTLAPWGDPNVPGENLRTQWETTLAAQYTSDVNEYAYTAALDEASDRVRVTEIGKTALGRPINMLVIGYPTPAATPEAVAATSPVMVNCNVHGNEPGDREACLIMARKLAFSNDARTIDLLSHTTVLIVPTINGDGRAANTRGNSTGQDLNRDYSLIRQPETFALVNMMRQYRPVASYDGHEYGNSSAGDLPMLPPRHQNVAQSIFDESQHMIEGHMYTQGAKDGWWACPYGCNGGGNVGLSEETILRNTAGLKNVVNSLLELRSSGGTTRPDEGNTANNRRRKSYSALWTFNQFLDYHRANLKEITTARADAITFQASNTGRIVFRGSRPIVAHPAPHPGEAPPPLDAPKDNLILDNAPCAYKLTEEQYHGARTDGPDGLRTTVAERLAAHGWQVVKTADGYVVPLAQPERGLIPLLLDGLGVEKLVDGERVYPTLTGKHNGKLVISGFACLKDATVTGPVRVQPGATLIATGSTFTGPVEATGAAGVFLTDSKVVGPVRVTGTTGPVVVVDTTVEGPVVVSDNRGNAPLVAANTVTGPLECTGNAAAPVNIEVANSVQGPKRDQCASL
;
A
#
# COMPACT_ATOMS: atom_id res chain seq x y z
N MET A 1 28.65 -42.33 77.75
CA MET A 1 27.89 -42.67 78.98
C MET A 1 26.95 -43.82 78.62
N ARG A 2 27.17 -44.98 79.25
CA ARG A 2 26.41 -46.26 79.21
C ARG A 2 26.37 -47.00 77.85
N ASP A 3 27.04 -48.15 77.70
CA ASP A 3 26.76 -49.50 78.28
C ASP A 3 25.32 -49.96 77.97
N ARG A 4 24.99 -51.18 77.53
CA ARG A 4 25.68 -52.48 77.50
C ARG A 4 24.66 -53.50 76.91
N ARG A 5 25.18 -54.67 76.50
CA ARG A 5 24.61 -56.05 76.65
C ARG A 5 24.33 -56.84 75.36
N THR A 6 25.37 -57.60 75.02
CA THR A 6 25.42 -59.06 74.77
C THR A 6 24.20 -59.89 75.20
N THR A 7 23.75 -60.80 74.33
CA THR A 7 23.40 -62.19 74.69
C THR A 7 23.62 -63.12 73.47
N VAL A 8 24.15 -64.32 73.79
CA VAL A 8 24.69 -65.39 72.94
C VAL A 8 23.69 -66.56 72.89
N PHE A 9 23.60 -67.32 71.78
CA PHE A 9 23.43 -68.80 71.65
C PHE A 9 23.32 -69.13 70.13
N SER A 10 24.27 -69.79 69.43
CA SER A 10 24.66 -71.23 69.44
C SER A 10 23.54 -72.15 68.88
N VAL A 11 23.66 -73.02 67.86
CA VAL A 11 24.78 -73.64 67.10
C VAL A 11 24.26 -74.34 65.80
N LEU A 12 25.15 -74.58 64.83
CA LEU A 12 25.25 -75.67 63.80
C LEU A 12 24.31 -75.64 62.58
N LEU A 13 24.68 -76.10 61.38
CA LEU A 13 25.93 -76.22 60.59
C LEU A 13 25.46 -76.80 59.23
N ALA A 14 25.64 -76.10 58.11
CA ALA A 14 25.62 -76.71 56.77
C ALA A 14 26.37 -75.80 55.80
N ALA A 15 27.40 -76.33 55.17
CA ALA A 15 28.29 -75.64 54.26
C ALA A 15 27.73 -75.65 52.83
N THR A 16 27.55 -74.47 52.24
CA THR A 16 27.45 -74.26 50.79
C THR A 16 28.19 -72.98 50.45
N LEU A 17 29.28 -73.08 49.68
CA LEU A 17 29.94 -71.93 49.04
C LEU A 17 28.98 -71.32 48.02
N ALA A 18 28.48 -70.12 48.29
CA ALA A 18 27.94 -69.22 47.28
C ALA A 18 28.70 -67.89 47.38
N ALA A 19 29.49 -67.57 46.37
CA ALA A 19 30.19 -66.30 46.28
C ALA A 19 29.16 -65.17 46.13
N THR A 20 29.14 -64.26 47.10
CA THR A 20 28.40 -63.00 47.04
C THR A 20 29.03 -62.09 45.98
N VAL A 21 28.32 -61.92 44.87
CA VAL A 21 28.62 -60.93 43.83
C VAL A 21 28.35 -59.55 44.44
N ALA A 22 29.36 -58.68 44.47
CA ALA A 22 29.18 -57.26 44.75
C ALA A 22 28.17 -56.67 43.74
N PRO A 23 27.30 -55.72 44.10
CA PRO A 23 26.42 -55.08 43.13
C PRO A 23 27.29 -54.42 42.06
N ALA A 24 27.19 -54.95 40.83
CA ALA A 24 27.75 -54.31 39.66
C ALA A 24 27.20 -52.87 39.58
N PRO A 25 28.02 -51.89 39.14
CA PRO A 25 27.46 -50.59 38.78
C PRO A 25 26.35 -50.85 37.78
N ALA A 26 25.18 -50.22 37.98
CA ALA A 26 24.13 -50.21 36.97
C ALA A 26 24.80 -49.77 35.67
N LEU A 27 24.86 -50.69 34.70
CA LEU A 27 25.23 -50.37 33.34
C LEU A 27 24.31 -49.23 32.94
N ALA A 28 24.89 -48.03 32.83
CA ALA A 28 24.27 -46.95 32.11
C ALA A 28 23.82 -47.55 30.78
N GLN A 29 22.51 -47.46 30.49
CA GLN A 29 22.07 -47.63 29.11
C GLN A 29 22.96 -46.73 28.26
N PRO A 30 23.54 -47.25 27.16
CA PRO A 30 24.33 -46.40 26.29
C PRO A 30 23.44 -45.21 25.91
N ALA A 31 23.94 -44.01 26.15
CA ALA A 31 23.37 -42.80 25.58
C ALA A 31 23.06 -43.12 24.11
N GLY A 32 21.79 -43.02 23.74
CA GLY A 32 21.33 -43.37 22.40
C GLY A 32 22.27 -42.74 21.39
N VAL A 33 22.94 -43.58 20.59
CA VAL A 33 23.70 -43.12 19.44
C VAL A 33 22.73 -42.30 18.61
N ALA A 34 22.95 -40.99 18.50
CA ALA A 34 22.20 -40.18 17.56
C ALA A 34 22.36 -40.87 16.21
N ALA A 35 21.26 -41.38 15.65
CA ALA A 35 21.29 -42.06 14.37
C ALA A 35 22.00 -41.15 13.36
N GLN A 36 23.07 -41.65 12.76
CA GLN A 36 23.80 -40.88 11.76
C GLN A 36 22.84 -40.59 10.62
N ALA A 37 22.67 -39.31 10.26
CA ALA A 37 21.75 -38.90 9.22
C ALA A 37 22.00 -39.69 7.93
N GLU A 38 20.93 -40.12 7.27
CA GLU A 38 21.04 -40.83 6.00
C GLU A 38 21.66 -39.91 4.92
N PRO A 39 22.36 -40.47 3.91
CA PRO A 39 22.85 -39.66 2.80
C PRO A 39 21.73 -38.82 2.17
N ASN A 40 21.99 -37.52 1.99
CA ASN A 40 21.06 -36.53 1.43
C ASN A 40 19.77 -36.30 2.27
N GLN A 41 19.71 -36.79 3.50
CA GLN A 41 18.63 -36.48 4.42
C GLN A 41 18.67 -34.99 4.80
N VAL A 42 17.52 -34.32 4.75
CA VAL A 42 17.41 -32.93 5.20
C VAL A 42 17.65 -32.85 6.71
N GLN A 43 18.49 -31.92 7.16
CA GLN A 43 18.84 -31.74 8.56
C GLN A 43 18.38 -30.38 9.09
N ASN A 44 18.35 -30.27 10.43
CA ASN A 44 18.05 -29.02 11.16
C ASN A 44 16.70 -28.40 10.75
N LEU A 45 15.68 -29.22 10.50
CA LEU A 45 14.33 -28.73 10.29
C LEU A 45 13.86 -28.00 11.56
N THR A 46 13.40 -26.77 11.38
CA THR A 46 12.78 -25.96 12.45
C THR A 46 11.42 -25.47 11.97
N VAL A 47 10.53 -25.18 12.92
CA VAL A 47 9.19 -24.67 12.65
C VAL A 47 8.91 -23.49 13.58
N VAL A 48 8.64 -22.31 13.01
CA VAL A 48 8.24 -21.10 13.72
C VAL A 48 6.81 -20.76 13.34
N GLN A 49 5.95 -20.52 14.33
CA GLN A 49 4.54 -20.25 14.07
C GLN A 49 4.30 -18.77 13.77
N GLY A 50 3.44 -18.49 12.79
CA GLY A 50 2.89 -17.17 12.48
C GLY A 50 1.36 -17.20 12.45
N ASP A 51 0.75 -16.07 12.09
CA ASP A 51 -0.71 -15.96 12.04
C ASP A 51 -1.29 -16.74 10.86
N GLY A 52 -1.76 -17.96 11.14
CA GLY A 52 -2.37 -18.85 10.15
C GLY A 52 -1.40 -19.50 9.16
N TYR A 53 -0.09 -19.42 9.45
CA TYR A 53 0.97 -20.13 8.74
C TYR A 53 2.11 -20.54 9.69
N ALA A 54 2.95 -21.47 9.25
CA ALA A 54 4.16 -21.89 9.94
C ALA A 54 5.36 -21.77 8.98
N THR A 55 6.41 -21.09 9.41
CA THR A 55 7.68 -21.01 8.70
C THR A 55 8.50 -22.26 8.99
N LEU A 56 8.72 -23.08 7.98
CA LEU A 56 9.68 -24.19 8.03
C LEU A 56 11.02 -23.70 7.49
N ALA A 57 12.12 -24.02 8.16
CA ALA A 57 13.48 -23.73 7.69
C ALA A 57 14.38 -24.95 7.90
N TRP A 58 15.33 -25.19 6.98
CA TRP A 58 16.21 -26.37 7.04
C TRP A 58 17.58 -26.11 6.40
N THR A 59 18.53 -27.00 6.68
CA THR A 59 19.85 -26.96 6.01
C THR A 59 19.71 -27.45 4.55
N PRO A 60 20.17 -26.68 3.55
CA PRO A 60 20.15 -27.11 2.16
C PRO A 60 20.93 -28.42 1.95
N VAL A 61 20.45 -29.24 1.02
CA VAL A 61 21.11 -30.47 0.55
C VAL A 61 21.74 -30.19 -0.81
N ASP A 62 23.04 -30.44 -0.95
CA ASP A 62 23.76 -30.29 -2.21
C ASP A 62 23.14 -31.16 -3.31
N GLY A 63 22.95 -30.58 -4.50
CA GLY A 63 22.32 -31.26 -5.64
C GLY A 63 20.78 -31.29 -5.60
N ALA A 64 20.14 -30.77 -4.55
CA ALA A 64 18.69 -30.63 -4.50
C ALA A 64 18.18 -29.68 -5.59
N THR A 65 17.25 -30.17 -6.42
CA THR A 65 16.55 -29.34 -7.41
C THR A 65 15.36 -28.60 -6.80
N ASP A 66 14.74 -29.21 -5.79
CA ASP A 66 13.58 -28.70 -5.05
C ASP A 66 13.36 -29.52 -3.77
N TYR A 67 12.43 -29.09 -2.92
CA TYR A 67 12.05 -29.80 -1.69
C TYR A 67 10.54 -30.04 -1.61
N GLN A 68 10.16 -31.18 -1.07
CA GLN A 68 8.77 -31.48 -0.72
C GLN A 68 8.56 -31.29 0.79
N ILE A 69 7.50 -30.56 1.13
CA ILE A 69 7.08 -30.29 2.49
C ILE A 69 5.85 -31.15 2.77
N GLU A 70 5.94 -32.00 3.80
CA GLU A 70 4.87 -32.86 4.25
C GLU A 70 4.34 -32.40 5.61
N ARG A 71 3.02 -32.41 5.76
CA ARG A 71 2.32 -32.15 7.02
C ARG A 71 1.39 -33.31 7.36
N THR A 72 1.41 -33.74 8.61
CA THR A 72 0.49 -34.74 9.15
C THR A 72 -0.26 -34.15 10.35
N PRO A 73 -1.59 -34.15 10.39
CA PRO A 73 -2.34 -33.77 11.59
C PRO A 73 -2.15 -34.82 12.68
N ILE A 74 -1.88 -34.38 13.91
CA ILE A 74 -1.60 -35.27 15.05
C ILE A 74 -2.40 -34.89 16.29
N ALA A 75 -2.67 -35.86 17.16
CA ALA A 75 -3.25 -35.65 18.47
C ALA A 75 -2.18 -35.21 19.50
N ALA A 76 -2.62 -34.93 20.72
CA ALA A 76 -1.72 -34.53 21.81
C ALA A 76 -0.69 -35.61 22.16
N ASP A 77 -1.03 -36.89 21.99
CA ASP A 77 -0.16 -38.05 22.20
C ASP A 77 0.80 -38.31 21.02
N GLY A 78 0.74 -37.50 19.95
CA GLY A 78 1.56 -37.64 18.75
C GLY A 78 1.02 -38.63 17.72
N SER A 79 -0.10 -39.31 17.98
CA SER A 79 -0.74 -40.19 17.01
C SER A 79 -1.34 -39.40 15.84
N ALA A 80 -1.26 -39.93 14.63
CA ALA A 80 -1.85 -39.29 13.46
C ALA A 80 -3.38 -39.28 13.57
N THR A 81 -3.99 -38.12 13.37
CA THR A 81 -5.46 -37.93 13.35
C THR A 81 -6.04 -37.85 11.95
N GLY A 82 -5.17 -37.93 10.93
CA GLY A 82 -5.52 -37.88 9.52
C GLY A 82 -4.31 -38.19 8.64
N PRO A 83 -4.50 -38.21 7.31
CA PRO A 83 -3.42 -38.56 6.38
C PRO A 83 -2.32 -37.49 6.34
N ALA A 84 -1.10 -37.94 6.09
CA ALA A 84 0.00 -37.07 5.69
C ALA A 84 -0.25 -36.51 4.28
N VAL A 85 0.02 -35.22 4.08
CA VAL A 85 -0.17 -34.54 2.79
C VAL A 85 1.08 -33.75 2.44
N ILE A 86 1.40 -33.66 1.15
CA ILE A 86 2.40 -32.70 0.66
C ILE A 86 1.72 -31.34 0.59
N THR A 87 2.14 -30.39 1.42
CA THR A 87 1.56 -29.04 1.43
C THR A 87 2.27 -28.11 0.47
N GLY A 88 3.52 -28.41 0.15
CA GLY A 88 4.38 -27.53 -0.61
C GLY A 88 5.43 -28.23 -1.45
N VAL A 89 5.76 -27.61 -2.58
CA VAL A 89 7.01 -27.86 -3.30
C VAL A 89 7.80 -26.56 -3.36
N TRP A 90 8.90 -26.51 -2.62
CA TRP A 90 9.84 -25.39 -2.64
C TRP A 90 10.78 -25.50 -3.82
N ARG A 91 11.05 -24.41 -4.54
CA ARG A 91 11.97 -24.34 -5.69
C ARG A 91 12.92 -23.15 -5.53
N PRO A 92 14.12 -23.16 -6.12
CA PRO A 92 15.09 -22.07 -5.99
C PRO A 92 14.61 -20.70 -6.48
N ASN A 93 13.67 -20.63 -7.43
CA ASN A 93 13.11 -19.35 -7.86
C ASN A 93 12.00 -18.82 -6.93
N ARG A 94 11.80 -19.44 -5.75
CA ARG A 94 10.84 -18.96 -4.75
C ARG A 94 11.40 -17.89 -3.83
N GLN A 95 12.73 -17.80 -3.71
CA GLN A 95 13.38 -16.97 -2.71
C GLN A 95 14.62 -16.30 -3.25
N ILE A 96 15.02 -15.23 -2.56
CA ILE A 96 16.24 -14.48 -2.85
C ILE A 96 17.44 -15.01 -2.06
N ASN A 97 17.23 -15.92 -1.10
CA ASN A 97 18.23 -16.44 -0.16
C ASN A 97 18.32 -17.98 -0.19
N ASN A 98 18.54 -18.57 -1.37
CA ASN A 98 18.49 -20.03 -1.57
C ASN A 98 19.46 -20.86 -0.70
N GLU A 99 20.47 -20.24 -0.11
CA GLU A 99 21.38 -20.86 0.86
C GLU A 99 20.74 -21.08 2.24
N SER A 100 19.54 -20.56 2.47
CA SER A 100 18.77 -20.68 3.72
C SER A 100 17.29 -20.87 3.40
N PRO A 101 16.90 -22.03 2.85
CA PRO A 101 15.57 -22.27 2.34
C PRO A 101 14.53 -22.24 3.45
N THR A 102 13.45 -21.52 3.20
CA THR A 102 12.27 -21.50 4.08
C THR A 102 10.97 -21.73 3.31
N PHE A 103 9.92 -22.17 4.00
CA PHE A 103 8.60 -22.40 3.40
C PHE A 103 7.48 -22.05 4.38
N ALA A 104 6.55 -21.21 3.93
CA ALA A 104 5.34 -20.85 4.68
C ALA A 104 4.27 -21.93 4.46
N ASP A 105 4.15 -22.89 5.37
CA ASP A 105 3.06 -23.85 5.38
C ASP A 105 1.80 -23.22 5.96
N ALA A 106 0.69 -23.26 5.21
CA ALA A 106 -0.56 -22.60 5.58
C ALA A 106 -1.76 -23.47 5.15
N GLY A 107 -2.95 -22.88 5.12
CA GLY A 107 -4.17 -23.55 4.66
C GLY A 107 -4.83 -24.46 5.70
N TYR A 108 -4.29 -24.56 6.90
CA TYR A 108 -4.88 -25.32 8.01
C TYR A 108 -5.81 -24.48 8.90
N ASN A 109 -6.54 -25.14 9.78
CA ASN A 109 -7.24 -24.48 10.89
C ASN A 109 -6.21 -24.01 11.94
N PRO A 110 -6.16 -22.71 12.29
CA PRO A 110 -5.29 -22.22 13.36
C PRO A 110 -5.62 -22.91 14.70
N GLY A 111 -4.60 -23.18 15.52
CA GLY A 111 -4.70 -23.91 16.79
C GLY A 111 -4.61 -25.44 16.66
N ALA A 112 -4.57 -25.98 15.44
CA ALA A 112 -4.38 -27.41 15.22
C ALA A 112 -2.93 -27.86 15.45
N ARG A 113 -2.74 -29.15 15.71
CA ARG A 113 -1.42 -29.75 15.95
C ARG A 113 -0.97 -30.59 14.76
N PHE A 114 0.28 -30.42 14.36
CA PHE A 114 0.86 -31.10 13.20
C PHE A 114 2.26 -31.64 13.49
N GLN A 115 2.64 -32.61 12.66
CA GLN A 115 4.00 -33.06 12.43
C GLN A 115 4.43 -32.67 11.01
N TRP A 116 5.61 -32.08 10.87
CA TRP A 116 6.20 -31.69 9.60
C TRP A 116 7.46 -32.49 9.29
N ARG A 117 7.66 -32.78 8.00
CA ARG A 117 8.88 -33.36 7.45
C ARG A 117 9.23 -32.69 6.12
N VAL A 118 10.52 -32.58 5.82
CA VAL A 118 10.99 -32.04 4.54
C VAL A 118 11.94 -33.05 3.89
N ARG A 119 11.84 -33.22 2.57
CA ARG A 119 12.81 -34.02 1.80
C ARG A 119 13.28 -33.29 0.55
N ALA A 120 14.54 -33.47 0.20
CA ALA A 120 15.09 -33.02 -1.07
C ALA A 120 14.58 -33.91 -2.23
N ARG A 121 14.59 -33.35 -3.44
CA ARG A 121 14.50 -34.13 -4.69
C ARG A 121 15.66 -33.80 -5.60
N PHE A 122 16.20 -34.82 -6.27
CA PHE A 122 17.20 -34.70 -7.31
C PHE A 122 16.50 -34.95 -8.65
N GLY A 123 16.05 -33.87 -9.29
CA GLY A 123 15.08 -33.95 -10.38
C GLY A 123 13.73 -34.44 -9.86
N THR A 124 13.36 -35.66 -10.22
CA THR A 124 12.12 -36.30 -9.73
C THR A 124 12.38 -37.33 -8.62
N THR A 125 13.63 -37.69 -8.37
CA THR A 125 14.03 -38.71 -7.39
C THR A 125 13.97 -38.15 -5.97
N VAL A 126 13.11 -38.72 -5.14
CA VAL A 126 12.96 -38.34 -3.72
C VAL A 126 14.14 -38.84 -2.88
N GLN A 127 14.60 -38.00 -1.96
CA GLN A 127 15.58 -38.36 -0.93
C GLN A 127 14.87 -38.68 0.41
N PRO A 128 15.57 -39.21 1.43
CA PRO A 128 15.01 -39.43 2.75
C PRO A 128 14.43 -38.15 3.37
N TYR A 129 13.36 -38.32 4.15
CA TYR A 129 12.78 -37.21 4.93
C TYR A 129 13.68 -36.84 6.10
N SER A 130 13.66 -35.55 6.46
CA SER A 130 14.17 -35.08 7.75
C SER A 130 13.55 -35.84 8.91
N GLU A 131 14.23 -35.78 10.06
CA GLU A 131 13.58 -36.05 11.34
C GLU A 131 12.31 -35.17 11.47
N PRO A 132 11.22 -35.71 12.03
CA PRO A 132 9.97 -34.98 12.14
C PRO A 132 10.04 -33.91 13.22
N VAL A 133 9.44 -32.75 12.95
CA VAL A 133 9.20 -31.71 13.95
C VAL A 133 7.71 -31.61 14.19
N SER A 134 7.27 -31.62 15.45
CA SER A 134 5.85 -31.52 15.81
C SER A 134 5.57 -30.25 16.61
N GLY A 135 4.40 -29.66 16.41
CA GLY A 135 4.03 -28.42 17.08
C GLY A 135 2.54 -28.11 16.95
N THR A 136 2.06 -27.25 17.85
CA THR A 136 0.71 -26.69 17.79
C THR A 136 0.79 -25.31 17.14
N THR A 137 -0.06 -25.04 16.15
CA THR A 137 -0.10 -23.75 15.46
C THR A 137 -0.75 -22.68 16.33
N LEU A 138 -0.50 -21.41 16.03
CA LEU A 138 -1.15 -20.33 16.78
C LEU A 138 -2.66 -20.43 16.61
N ALA A 139 -3.40 -20.26 17.72
CA ALA A 139 -4.84 -20.09 17.67
C ALA A 139 -5.20 -18.76 16.97
N PRO A 140 -6.45 -18.58 16.49
CA PRO A 140 -6.88 -17.29 15.97
C PRO A 140 -6.68 -16.20 17.03
N TRP A 141 -6.09 -15.07 16.63
CA TRP A 141 -5.77 -13.98 17.54
C TRP A 141 -7.01 -13.44 18.28
N GLY A 142 -6.83 -13.12 19.57
CA GLY A 142 -7.80 -12.52 20.48
C GLY A 142 -8.37 -13.51 21.50
N ASP A 143 -8.37 -13.14 22.78
CA ASP A 143 -8.93 -13.95 23.87
C ASP A 143 -10.47 -14.02 23.73
N PRO A 144 -11.07 -15.22 23.64
CA PRO A 144 -12.52 -15.36 23.53
C PRO A 144 -13.30 -14.83 24.75
N ASN A 145 -12.62 -14.59 25.87
CA ASN A 145 -13.22 -14.05 27.10
C ASN A 145 -13.08 -12.53 27.23
N VAL A 146 -12.34 -11.87 26.33
CA VAL A 146 -12.14 -10.42 26.35
C VAL A 146 -13.11 -9.77 25.34
N PRO A 147 -13.99 -8.84 25.78
CA PRO A 147 -14.87 -8.11 24.87
C PRO A 147 -14.09 -7.42 23.75
N GLY A 148 -14.56 -7.53 22.52
CA GLY A 148 -13.91 -6.97 21.34
C GLY A 148 -12.90 -7.93 20.71
N GLU A 149 -11.96 -8.46 21.50
CA GLU A 149 -11.02 -9.50 21.05
C GLU A 149 -11.73 -10.79 20.61
N ASN A 150 -12.89 -11.07 21.20
CA ASN A 150 -13.72 -12.24 20.91
C ASN A 150 -14.57 -12.10 19.63
N LEU A 151 -14.63 -10.92 19.00
CA LEU A 151 -15.36 -10.73 17.73
C LEU A 151 -14.75 -11.64 16.65
N ARG A 152 -15.60 -12.28 15.84
CA ARG A 152 -15.17 -13.16 14.74
C ARG A 152 -15.99 -12.89 13.49
N THR A 153 -15.36 -12.95 12.33
CA THR A 153 -16.08 -12.87 11.06
C THR A 153 -16.82 -14.19 10.77
N GLN A 154 -17.76 -14.17 9.82
CA GLN A 154 -18.39 -15.40 9.32
C GLN A 154 -17.36 -16.34 8.71
N TRP A 155 -16.32 -15.81 8.06
CA TRP A 155 -15.23 -16.62 7.52
C TRP A 155 -14.46 -17.37 8.63
N GLU A 156 -14.16 -16.71 9.74
CA GLU A 156 -13.49 -17.36 10.87
C GLU A 156 -14.37 -18.43 11.53
N THR A 157 -15.64 -18.11 11.82
CA THR A 157 -16.56 -19.02 12.51
C THR A 157 -16.93 -20.25 11.68
N THR A 158 -16.98 -20.12 10.36
CA THR A 158 -17.23 -21.25 9.44
C THR A 158 -15.96 -21.99 9.04
N LEU A 159 -14.80 -21.64 9.63
CA LEU A 159 -13.50 -22.20 9.27
C LEU A 159 -13.24 -22.11 7.75
N ALA A 160 -13.47 -20.94 7.15
CA ALA A 160 -13.34 -20.66 5.72
C ALA A 160 -14.27 -21.45 4.78
N ALA A 161 -15.27 -22.17 5.31
CA ALA A 161 -16.29 -22.83 4.48
C ALA A 161 -17.14 -21.80 3.72
N GLN A 162 -17.31 -20.59 4.27
CA GLN A 162 -17.94 -19.46 3.62
C GLN A 162 -17.09 -18.20 3.80
N TYR A 163 -17.16 -17.29 2.85
CA TYR A 163 -16.66 -15.92 3.05
C TYR A 163 -17.68 -15.09 3.79
N THR A 164 -17.21 -14.04 4.48
CA THR A 164 -18.10 -13.10 5.15
C THR A 164 -19.00 -12.43 4.12
N SER A 165 -20.32 -12.39 4.34
CA SER A 165 -21.23 -11.63 3.48
C SER A 165 -21.05 -10.13 3.66
N ASP A 166 -21.64 -9.32 2.77
CA ASP A 166 -21.74 -7.87 2.93
C ASP A 166 -22.49 -7.50 4.23
N VAL A 167 -23.62 -8.15 4.49
CA VAL A 167 -24.40 -7.95 5.73
C VAL A 167 -23.58 -8.24 7.00
N ASN A 168 -22.84 -9.35 7.02
CA ASN A 168 -22.03 -9.73 8.18
C ASN A 168 -20.79 -8.84 8.33
N GLU A 169 -20.26 -8.28 7.23
CA GLU A 169 -19.20 -7.26 7.32
C GLU A 169 -19.73 -5.99 7.97
N TYR A 170 -20.89 -5.47 7.55
CA TYR A 170 -21.44 -4.25 8.13
C TYR A 170 -21.70 -4.40 9.63
N ALA A 171 -22.26 -5.53 10.04
CA ALA A 171 -22.45 -5.86 11.46
C ALA A 171 -21.11 -5.95 12.21
N TYR A 172 -20.09 -6.58 11.60
CA TYR A 172 -18.77 -6.72 12.20
C TYR A 172 -18.04 -5.37 12.34
N THR A 173 -18.05 -4.52 11.31
CA THR A 173 -17.42 -3.20 11.37
C THR A 173 -18.11 -2.29 12.38
N ALA A 174 -19.45 -2.33 12.47
CA ALA A 174 -20.18 -1.57 13.48
C ALA A 174 -19.86 -2.07 14.90
N ALA A 175 -19.74 -3.39 15.11
CA ALA A 175 -19.35 -3.94 16.40
C ALA A 175 -17.91 -3.56 16.81
N LEU A 176 -16.97 -3.45 15.84
CA LEU A 176 -15.63 -2.95 16.12
C LEU A 176 -15.63 -1.48 16.55
N ASP A 177 -16.42 -0.64 15.87
CA ASP A 177 -16.60 0.78 16.16
C ASP A 177 -17.16 1.01 17.57
N GLU A 178 -18.19 0.25 17.93
CA GLU A 178 -18.84 0.35 19.25
C GLU A 178 -17.92 -0.11 20.38
N ALA A 179 -17.06 -1.10 20.13
CA ALA A 179 -16.27 -1.75 21.16
C ALA A 179 -14.87 -1.15 21.38
N SER A 180 -14.35 -0.31 20.48
CA SER A 180 -12.98 0.23 20.58
C SER A 180 -12.90 1.73 20.33
N ASP A 181 -12.40 2.48 21.31
CA ASP A 181 -12.07 3.91 21.16
C ASP A 181 -11.03 4.18 20.06
N ARG A 182 -10.27 3.15 19.64
CA ARG A 182 -9.27 3.26 18.57
C ARG A 182 -9.87 3.23 17.17
N VAL A 183 -11.13 2.87 17.03
CA VAL A 183 -11.79 2.66 15.74
C VAL A 183 -12.84 3.75 15.54
N ARG A 184 -12.90 4.29 14.33
CA ARG A 184 -14.03 5.06 13.84
C ARG A 184 -14.45 4.55 12.47
N VAL A 185 -15.67 4.05 12.33
CA VAL A 185 -16.22 3.68 11.01
C VAL A 185 -16.82 4.92 10.34
N THR A 186 -16.52 5.12 9.06
CA THR A 186 -17.03 6.24 8.26
C THR A 186 -17.51 5.73 6.91
N GLU A 187 -18.76 6.04 6.54
CA GLU A 187 -19.26 5.81 5.17
C GLU A 187 -18.62 6.84 4.23
N ILE A 188 -17.83 6.38 3.26
CA ILE A 188 -17.14 7.26 2.28
C ILE A 188 -17.96 7.45 0.99
N GLY A 189 -19.01 6.65 0.81
CA GLY A 189 -19.91 6.70 -0.33
C GLY A 189 -20.83 5.47 -0.37
N LYS A 190 -21.56 5.32 -1.47
CA LYS A 190 -22.43 4.17 -1.72
C LYS A 190 -22.16 3.56 -3.09
N THR A 191 -22.39 2.27 -3.22
CA THR A 191 -22.33 1.57 -4.51
C THR A 191 -23.47 2.00 -5.43
N ALA A 192 -23.44 1.58 -6.69
CA ALA A 192 -24.52 1.87 -7.64
C ALA A 192 -25.90 1.32 -7.20
N LEU A 193 -25.96 0.23 -6.42
CA LEU A 193 -27.20 -0.26 -5.80
C LEU A 193 -27.45 0.30 -4.38
N GLY A 194 -26.70 1.31 -3.96
CA GLY A 194 -26.92 2.02 -2.70
C GLY A 194 -26.39 1.33 -1.45
N ARG A 195 -25.50 0.33 -1.57
CA ARG A 195 -24.83 -0.30 -0.41
C ARG A 195 -23.77 0.65 0.15
N PRO A 196 -23.61 0.76 1.48
CA PRO A 196 -22.60 1.62 2.07
C PRO A 196 -21.18 1.10 1.76
N ILE A 197 -20.28 2.05 1.48
CA ILE A 197 -18.84 1.82 1.37
C ILE A 197 -18.20 2.36 2.64
N ASN A 198 -17.81 1.46 3.54
CA ASN A 198 -17.25 1.82 4.84
C ASN A 198 -15.73 1.86 4.80
N MET A 199 -15.16 2.86 5.47
CA MET A 199 -13.76 2.93 5.84
C MET A 199 -13.64 2.85 7.35
N LEU A 200 -12.71 2.03 7.85
CA LEU A 200 -12.28 2.07 9.25
C LEU A 200 -11.09 3.03 9.37
N VAL A 201 -11.21 4.01 10.25
CA VAL A 201 -10.14 4.93 10.65
C VAL A 201 -9.62 4.44 12.00
N ILE A 202 -8.37 3.99 12.06
CA ILE A 202 -7.81 3.35 13.26
C ILE A 202 -6.59 4.14 13.76
N GLY A 203 -6.61 4.59 15.01
CA GLY A 203 -5.53 5.38 15.63
C GLY A 203 -5.50 5.25 17.15
N TYR A 204 -4.44 5.75 17.80
CA TYR A 204 -4.26 5.60 19.24
C TYR A 204 -4.10 6.95 19.98
N PRO A 205 -4.69 7.12 21.19
CA PRO A 205 -5.69 6.25 21.81
C PRO A 205 -7.06 6.30 21.13
N THR A 206 -7.32 7.37 20.36
CA THR A 206 -8.49 7.56 19.48
C THR A 206 -8.00 8.12 18.15
N PRO A 207 -8.61 7.74 17.01
CA PRO A 207 -8.27 8.33 15.72
C PRO A 207 -8.61 9.82 15.70
N ALA A 208 -7.87 10.58 14.89
CA ALA A 208 -8.15 12.00 14.70
C ALA A 208 -9.56 12.22 14.10
N ALA A 209 -10.24 13.29 14.52
CA ALA A 209 -11.67 13.50 14.25
C ALA A 209 -11.97 13.92 12.80
N THR A 210 -11.09 14.69 12.17
CA THR A 210 -11.30 15.29 10.84
C THR A 210 -10.32 14.70 9.82
N PRO A 211 -10.69 14.61 8.51
CA PRO A 211 -9.77 14.15 7.47
C PRO A 211 -8.42 14.89 7.46
N GLU A 212 -8.42 16.21 7.68
CA GLU A 212 -7.21 17.03 7.70
C GLU A 212 -6.28 16.66 8.86
N ALA A 213 -6.85 16.41 10.05
CA ALA A 213 -6.09 15.95 11.21
C ALA A 213 -5.57 14.51 11.03
N VAL A 214 -6.31 13.65 10.31
CA VAL A 214 -5.82 12.32 9.93
C VAL A 214 -4.66 12.42 8.93
N ALA A 215 -4.78 13.28 7.91
CA ALA A 215 -3.72 13.53 6.94
C ALA A 215 -2.40 13.97 7.61
N ALA A 216 -2.49 14.79 8.67
CA ALA A 216 -1.34 15.21 9.47
C ALA A 216 -0.63 14.07 10.24
N THR A 217 -1.21 12.88 10.31
CA THR A 217 -0.58 11.68 10.91
C THR A 217 0.23 10.85 9.91
N SER A 218 0.38 11.32 8.67
CA SER A 218 0.95 10.53 7.56
C SER A 218 0.26 9.17 7.44
N PRO A 219 -1.04 9.13 7.09
CA PRO A 219 -1.83 7.92 7.19
C PRO A 219 -1.46 6.90 6.11
N VAL A 220 -1.72 5.63 6.43
CA VAL A 220 -1.51 4.50 5.53
C VAL A 220 -2.85 3.87 5.15
N MET A 221 -3.05 3.54 3.87
CA MET A 221 -4.32 3.00 3.36
C MET A 221 -4.20 1.55 2.87
N VAL A 222 -5.21 0.72 3.14
CA VAL A 222 -5.38 -0.60 2.51
C VAL A 222 -6.77 -0.70 1.88
N ASN A 223 -6.83 -0.93 0.57
CA ASN A 223 -8.06 -1.23 -0.19
C ASN A 223 -8.13 -2.73 -0.46
N CYS A 224 -9.19 -3.41 -0.01
CA CYS A 224 -9.14 -4.87 0.15
C CYS A 224 -10.08 -5.68 -0.75
N ASN A 225 -11.05 -5.05 -1.44
CA ASN A 225 -11.98 -5.78 -2.30
C ASN A 225 -12.60 -4.92 -3.40
N VAL A 226 -11.78 -4.58 -4.40
CA VAL A 226 -12.23 -3.91 -5.63
C VAL A 226 -12.94 -4.85 -6.60
N HIS A 227 -12.51 -6.11 -6.67
CA HIS A 227 -13.23 -7.16 -7.40
C HIS A 227 -14.01 -8.03 -6.41
N GLY A 228 -15.34 -8.03 -6.53
CA GLY A 228 -16.20 -8.70 -5.56
C GLY A 228 -16.00 -10.21 -5.41
N ASN A 229 -15.46 -10.89 -6.44
CA ASN A 229 -15.13 -12.31 -6.42
C ASN A 229 -13.71 -12.62 -5.88
N GLU A 230 -12.97 -11.62 -5.38
CA GLU A 230 -11.60 -11.72 -4.85
C GLU A 230 -11.55 -11.39 -3.33
N PRO A 231 -12.23 -12.16 -2.45
CA PRO A 231 -12.42 -11.80 -1.04
C PRO A 231 -11.24 -12.15 -0.11
N GLY A 232 -10.12 -12.68 -0.62
CA GLY A 232 -8.97 -13.10 0.20
C GLY A 232 -8.43 -11.98 1.09
N ASP A 233 -8.07 -10.86 0.48
CA ASP A 233 -7.56 -9.65 1.12
C ASP A 233 -8.57 -9.01 2.08
N ARG A 234 -9.85 -9.07 1.73
CA ARG A 234 -10.94 -8.57 2.56
C ARG A 234 -10.98 -9.23 3.93
N GLU A 235 -10.92 -10.55 4.00
CA GLU A 235 -10.92 -11.26 5.29
C GLU A 235 -9.66 -10.93 6.09
N ALA A 236 -8.52 -10.75 5.43
CA ALA A 236 -7.28 -10.32 6.07
C ALA A 236 -7.41 -8.92 6.70
N CYS A 237 -8.00 -7.97 5.97
CA CYS A 237 -8.27 -6.63 6.47
C CYS A 237 -9.21 -6.62 7.68
N LEU A 238 -10.24 -7.47 7.71
CA LEU A 238 -11.15 -7.58 8.87
C LEU A 238 -10.48 -8.18 10.11
N ILE A 239 -9.56 -9.14 9.93
CA ILE A 239 -8.74 -9.68 11.02
C ILE A 239 -7.74 -8.61 11.50
N MET A 240 -7.04 -7.94 10.58
CA MET A 240 -6.09 -6.88 10.89
C MET A 240 -6.75 -5.73 11.64
N ALA A 241 -7.95 -5.30 11.22
CA ALA A 241 -8.70 -4.25 11.90
C ALA A 241 -8.98 -4.61 13.37
N ARG A 242 -9.40 -5.85 13.67
CA ARG A 242 -9.60 -6.32 15.05
C ARG A 242 -8.31 -6.33 15.85
N LYS A 243 -7.20 -6.77 15.26
CA LYS A 243 -5.88 -6.73 15.93
C LYS A 243 -5.47 -5.30 16.30
N LEU A 244 -5.60 -4.36 15.37
CA LEU A 244 -5.26 -2.95 15.61
C LEU A 244 -6.18 -2.31 16.65
N ALA A 245 -7.47 -2.68 16.65
CA ALA A 245 -8.48 -2.16 17.57
C ALA A 245 -8.23 -2.55 19.04
N PHE A 246 -7.66 -3.74 19.31
CA PHE A 246 -7.63 -4.29 20.66
C PHE A 246 -6.25 -4.75 21.15
N SER A 247 -5.26 -5.00 20.27
CA SER A 247 -3.94 -5.46 20.71
C SER A 247 -3.22 -4.40 21.52
N ASN A 248 -2.65 -4.81 22.65
CA ASN A 248 -1.76 -3.97 23.48
C ASN A 248 -0.29 -4.33 23.29
N ASP A 249 0.05 -5.10 22.25
CA ASP A 249 1.45 -5.37 21.92
C ASP A 249 2.18 -4.06 21.55
N ALA A 250 3.47 -4.00 21.90
CA ALA A 250 4.27 -2.79 21.75
C ALA A 250 4.36 -2.32 20.28
N ARG A 251 4.33 -3.26 19.32
CA ARG A 251 4.35 -2.98 17.88
C ARG A 251 3.12 -2.20 17.44
N THR A 252 1.93 -2.66 17.84
CA THR A 252 0.64 -2.05 17.48
C THR A 252 0.50 -0.67 18.10
N ILE A 253 0.87 -0.53 19.38
CA ILE A 253 0.83 0.77 20.07
C ILE A 253 1.82 1.75 19.46
N ASP A 254 3.05 1.34 19.15
CA ASP A 254 4.03 2.21 18.48
C ASP A 254 3.53 2.66 17.10
N LEU A 255 3.02 1.74 16.27
CA LEU A 255 2.46 2.05 14.96
C LEU A 255 1.34 3.10 15.07
N LEU A 256 0.29 2.83 15.86
CA LEU A 256 -0.90 3.66 15.93
C LEU A 256 -0.68 4.99 16.68
N SER A 257 0.39 5.09 17.48
CA SER A 257 0.78 6.36 18.11
C SER A 257 1.46 7.33 17.14
N HIS A 258 1.89 6.85 15.98
CA HIS A 258 2.63 7.65 14.99
C HIS A 258 1.91 7.80 13.65
N THR A 259 0.91 6.96 13.36
CA THR A 259 0.12 7.05 12.13
C THR A 259 -1.30 6.55 12.33
N THR A 260 -2.23 7.04 11.49
CA THR A 260 -3.58 6.49 11.37
C THR A 260 -3.61 5.45 10.25
N VAL A 261 -4.20 4.28 10.53
CA VAL A 261 -4.43 3.24 9.53
C VAL A 261 -5.85 3.38 8.97
N LEU A 262 -5.96 3.46 7.64
CA LEU A 262 -7.21 3.53 6.90
C LEU A 262 -7.45 2.20 6.19
N ILE A 263 -8.55 1.52 6.52
CA ILE A 263 -8.91 0.26 5.88
C ILE A 263 -10.23 0.44 5.16
N VAL A 264 -10.27 0.14 3.86
CA VAL A 264 -11.50 0.06 3.08
C VAL A 264 -11.72 -1.41 2.72
N PRO A 265 -12.52 -2.17 3.52
CA PRO A 265 -12.62 -3.61 3.34
C PRO A 265 -13.27 -3.96 2.00
N THR A 266 -14.33 -3.23 1.63
CA THR A 266 -15.10 -3.50 0.41
C THR A 266 -15.56 -2.20 -0.25
N ILE A 267 -14.92 -1.84 -1.37
CA ILE A 267 -15.46 -0.78 -2.24
C ILE A 267 -16.54 -1.31 -3.18
N ASN A 268 -16.46 -2.59 -3.57
CA ASN A 268 -17.37 -3.21 -4.52
C ASN A 268 -18.39 -4.12 -3.82
N GLY A 269 -19.21 -3.53 -2.94
CA GLY A 269 -20.22 -4.28 -2.18
C GLY A 269 -21.23 -5.01 -3.08
N ASP A 270 -21.58 -4.39 -4.22
CA ASP A 270 -22.48 -4.99 -5.21
C ASP A 270 -21.87 -6.24 -5.86
N GLY A 271 -20.63 -6.13 -6.34
CA GLY A 271 -19.93 -7.26 -6.92
C GLY A 271 -19.65 -8.34 -5.89
N ARG A 272 -19.38 -7.97 -4.63
CA ARG A 272 -19.18 -8.93 -3.54
C ARG A 272 -20.43 -9.76 -3.28
N ALA A 273 -21.59 -9.12 -3.22
CA ALA A 273 -22.88 -9.80 -3.05
C ALA A 273 -23.21 -10.72 -4.24
N ALA A 274 -22.85 -10.30 -5.46
CA ALA A 274 -23.08 -11.07 -6.69
C ALA A 274 -21.97 -12.09 -7.02
N ASN A 275 -20.85 -12.07 -6.29
CA ASN A 275 -19.62 -12.80 -6.61
C ASN A 275 -19.11 -12.54 -8.04
N THR A 276 -19.06 -11.27 -8.44
CA THR A 276 -18.58 -10.81 -9.75
C THR A 276 -17.33 -9.95 -9.63
N ARG A 277 -16.54 -9.91 -10.71
CA ARG A 277 -15.37 -9.02 -10.79
C ARG A 277 -15.77 -7.55 -10.86
N GLY A 278 -16.64 -7.20 -11.81
CA GLY A 278 -17.17 -5.84 -11.94
C GLY A 278 -18.23 -5.51 -10.89
N ASN A 279 -18.60 -4.23 -10.80
CA ASN A 279 -19.74 -3.78 -10.00
C ASN A 279 -21.08 -4.15 -10.67
N SER A 280 -22.21 -3.67 -10.14
CA SER A 280 -23.55 -3.95 -10.66
C SER A 280 -23.81 -3.47 -12.08
N THR A 281 -22.97 -2.58 -12.63
CA THR A 281 -23.04 -2.11 -14.02
C THR A 281 -22.19 -2.95 -14.98
N GLY A 282 -21.39 -3.88 -14.46
CA GLY A 282 -20.39 -4.65 -15.20
C GLY A 282 -19.04 -3.95 -15.36
N GLN A 283 -18.88 -2.72 -14.87
CA GLN A 283 -17.60 -1.99 -14.92
C GLN A 283 -16.54 -2.69 -14.05
N ASP A 284 -15.36 -2.94 -14.64
CA ASP A 284 -14.15 -3.25 -13.87
C ASP A 284 -13.69 -1.97 -13.17
N LEU A 285 -13.85 -1.91 -11.84
CA LEU A 285 -13.51 -0.75 -11.03
C LEU A 285 -12.00 -0.47 -11.02
N ASN A 286 -11.16 -1.51 -11.18
CA ASN A 286 -9.72 -1.34 -11.35
C ASN A 286 -9.33 -0.92 -12.78
N ARG A 287 -10.29 -0.37 -13.53
CA ARG A 287 -10.10 0.37 -14.78
C ARG A 287 -10.82 1.72 -14.74
N ASP A 288 -11.02 2.29 -13.55
CA ASP A 288 -11.82 3.50 -13.39
C ASP A 288 -11.26 4.55 -12.40
N TYR A 289 -10.14 4.34 -11.73
CA TYR A 289 -9.69 5.26 -10.66
C TYR A 289 -9.24 6.65 -11.14
N SER A 290 -8.79 6.81 -12.39
CA SER A 290 -8.53 8.14 -12.94
C SER A 290 -9.81 8.80 -13.46
N LEU A 291 -10.72 8.03 -14.07
CA LEU A 291 -11.93 8.55 -14.70
C LEU A 291 -13.10 8.76 -13.74
N ILE A 292 -13.13 8.02 -12.63
CA ILE A 292 -14.13 8.05 -11.55
C ILE A 292 -15.57 8.12 -12.09
N ARG A 293 -15.86 7.23 -13.04
CA ARG A 293 -17.19 7.11 -13.68
C ARG A 293 -18.20 6.48 -12.74
N GLN A 294 -17.75 5.56 -11.89
CA GLN A 294 -18.58 4.80 -10.97
C GLN A 294 -18.60 5.45 -9.59
N PRO A 295 -19.72 5.35 -8.85
CA PRO A 295 -19.81 5.92 -7.51
C PRO A 295 -18.79 5.29 -6.54
N GLU A 296 -18.42 4.02 -6.74
CA GLU A 296 -17.42 3.33 -5.91
C GLU A 296 -16.01 3.93 -6.04
N THR A 297 -15.54 4.15 -7.27
CA THR A 297 -14.21 4.76 -7.53
C THR A 297 -14.21 6.25 -7.20
N PHE A 298 -15.32 6.96 -7.46
CA PHE A 298 -15.49 8.34 -7.04
C PHE A 298 -15.34 8.50 -5.53
N ALA A 299 -16.00 7.64 -4.74
CA ALA A 299 -15.90 7.63 -3.29
C ALA A 299 -14.47 7.41 -2.80
N LEU A 300 -13.77 6.41 -3.35
CA LEU A 300 -12.39 6.10 -2.93
C LEU A 300 -11.42 7.24 -3.28
N VAL A 301 -11.49 7.79 -4.49
CA VAL A 301 -10.59 8.89 -4.92
C VAL A 301 -10.87 10.17 -4.14
N ASN A 302 -12.14 10.47 -3.86
CA ASN A 302 -12.52 11.59 -2.99
C ASN A 302 -11.99 11.38 -1.55
N MET A 303 -12.04 10.15 -1.03
CA MET A 303 -11.43 9.80 0.26
C MET A 303 -9.91 10.02 0.23
N MET A 304 -9.20 9.55 -0.81
CA MET A 304 -7.76 9.77 -0.96
C MET A 304 -7.40 11.26 -1.00
N ARG A 305 -8.23 12.11 -1.65
CA ARG A 305 -8.05 13.57 -1.62
C ARG A 305 -8.19 14.14 -0.22
N GLN A 306 -9.18 13.69 0.54
CA GLN A 306 -9.51 14.21 1.87
C GLN A 306 -8.51 13.76 2.96
N TYR A 307 -8.18 12.48 2.97
CA TYR A 307 -7.35 11.85 4.01
C TYR A 307 -5.86 11.79 3.66
N ARG A 308 -5.49 12.02 2.39
CA ARG A 308 -4.11 12.14 1.89
C ARG A 308 -3.15 11.05 2.42
N PRO A 309 -3.44 9.74 2.24
CA PRO A 309 -2.51 8.70 2.63
C PRO A 309 -1.16 8.85 1.94
N VAL A 310 -0.07 8.64 2.69
CA VAL A 310 1.30 8.73 2.16
C VAL A 310 1.76 7.42 1.54
N ALA A 311 1.15 6.31 1.99
CA ALA A 311 1.36 4.99 1.42
C ALA A 311 0.04 4.22 1.27
N SER A 312 -0.05 3.33 0.28
CA SER A 312 -1.21 2.45 0.12
C SER A 312 -0.92 1.06 -0.42
N TYR A 313 -1.83 0.12 -0.14
CA TYR A 313 -1.84 -1.22 -0.73
C TYR A 313 -3.22 -1.54 -1.34
N ASP A 314 -3.22 -2.16 -2.52
CA ASP A 314 -4.43 -2.59 -3.24
C ASP A 314 -4.47 -4.11 -3.39
N GLY A 315 -5.44 -4.75 -2.74
CA GLY A 315 -5.59 -6.20 -2.66
C GLY A 315 -6.42 -6.78 -3.80
N HIS A 316 -5.86 -7.80 -4.47
CA HIS A 316 -6.44 -8.54 -5.58
C HIS A 316 -6.10 -10.03 -5.50
N GLU A 317 -6.78 -10.81 -6.34
CA GLU A 317 -6.41 -12.20 -6.60
C GLU A 317 -6.16 -12.50 -8.08
N TYR A 318 -5.14 -13.32 -8.35
CA TYR A 318 -4.73 -13.72 -9.70
C TYR A 318 -4.91 -15.21 -9.98
N GLY A 319 -5.43 -15.51 -11.17
CA GLY A 319 -5.74 -16.85 -11.66
C GLY A 319 -4.53 -17.76 -11.98
N ASN A 320 -3.30 -17.26 -11.96
CA ASN A 320 -2.15 -18.07 -12.37
C ASN A 320 -1.67 -19.00 -11.25
N SER A 321 -2.02 -20.28 -11.37
CA SER A 321 -1.54 -21.37 -10.49
C SER A 321 -0.04 -21.68 -10.61
N SER A 322 0.69 -20.99 -11.48
CA SER A 322 2.16 -21.10 -11.61
C SER A 322 2.89 -19.88 -11.06
N ALA A 323 2.19 -18.82 -10.65
CA ALA A 323 2.79 -17.62 -10.06
C ALA A 323 3.18 -17.83 -8.59
N GLY A 324 3.88 -16.83 -8.04
CA GLY A 324 4.20 -16.74 -6.61
C GLY A 324 2.96 -16.73 -5.71
N ASP A 325 3.15 -16.92 -4.41
CA ASP A 325 2.08 -16.75 -3.42
C ASP A 325 1.64 -15.28 -3.33
N LEU A 326 2.61 -14.36 -3.47
CA LEU A 326 2.46 -12.92 -3.32
C LEU A 326 3.01 -12.15 -4.54
N PRO A 327 2.37 -12.24 -5.72
CA PRO A 327 2.71 -11.39 -6.86
C PRO A 327 2.44 -9.91 -6.52
N MET A 328 3.45 -9.07 -6.65
CA MET A 328 3.41 -7.65 -6.30
C MET A 328 3.85 -6.76 -7.46
N LEU A 329 3.36 -5.53 -7.52
CA LEU A 329 3.80 -4.57 -8.53
C LEU A 329 3.74 -3.13 -8.01
N PRO A 330 4.73 -2.27 -8.32
CA PRO A 330 4.67 -0.85 -8.01
C PRO A 330 3.72 -0.13 -9.00
N PRO A 331 3.42 1.16 -8.78
CA PRO A 331 2.97 2.04 -9.87
C PRO A 331 3.98 2.00 -11.01
N ARG A 332 3.56 1.75 -12.26
CA ARG A 332 4.48 1.68 -13.41
C ARG A 332 4.26 2.77 -14.45
N HIS A 333 3.14 3.50 -14.42
CA HIS A 333 2.92 4.57 -15.41
C HIS A 333 4.10 5.57 -15.38
N GLN A 334 4.66 5.92 -16.55
CA GLN A 334 5.89 6.73 -16.61
C GLN A 334 5.77 8.16 -16.08
N ASN A 335 4.56 8.75 -16.07
CA ASN A 335 4.31 10.04 -15.41
C ASN A 335 4.30 9.98 -13.87
N VAL A 336 4.35 8.80 -13.25
CA VAL A 336 4.57 8.67 -11.80
C VAL A 336 5.97 9.19 -11.50
N ALA A 337 6.09 10.04 -10.47
CA ALA A 337 7.37 10.59 -10.05
C ALA A 337 8.38 9.47 -9.75
N GLN A 338 9.64 9.68 -10.12
CA GLN A 338 10.70 8.69 -9.93
C GLN A 338 10.84 8.29 -8.47
N SER A 339 10.78 9.26 -7.55
CA SER A 339 10.86 9.02 -6.10
C SER A 339 9.78 8.05 -5.59
N ILE A 340 8.54 8.18 -6.08
CA ILE A 340 7.43 7.29 -5.72
C ILE A 340 7.65 5.89 -6.27
N PHE A 341 8.12 5.77 -7.53
CA PHE A 341 8.44 4.47 -8.12
C PHE A 341 9.54 3.77 -7.34
N ASP A 342 10.64 4.47 -7.05
CA ASP A 342 11.82 3.91 -6.37
C ASP A 342 11.47 3.46 -4.95
N GLU A 343 10.75 4.28 -4.20
CA GLU A 343 10.32 3.94 -2.84
C GLU A 343 9.32 2.77 -2.83
N SER A 344 8.42 2.72 -3.82
CA SER A 344 7.52 1.57 -3.99
C SER A 344 8.27 0.29 -4.38
N GLN A 345 9.36 0.41 -5.14
CA GLN A 345 10.23 -0.72 -5.48
C GLN A 345 11.07 -1.18 -4.30
N HIS A 346 11.59 -0.25 -3.49
CA HIS A 346 12.30 -0.58 -2.26
C HIS A 346 11.38 -1.31 -1.26
N MET A 347 10.12 -0.89 -1.14
CA MET A 347 9.11 -1.62 -0.36
C MET A 347 8.94 -3.06 -0.85
N ILE A 348 8.84 -3.29 -2.16
CA ILE A 348 8.60 -4.62 -2.72
C ILE A 348 9.86 -5.49 -2.63
N GLU A 349 10.97 -5.07 -3.24
CA GLU A 349 12.16 -5.92 -3.37
C GLU A 349 13.06 -5.83 -2.13
N GLY A 350 13.28 -4.63 -1.61
CA GLY A 350 14.11 -4.40 -0.42
C GLY A 350 13.49 -4.98 0.84
N HIS A 351 12.16 -4.89 0.98
CA HIS A 351 11.45 -5.35 2.17
C HIS A 351 10.60 -6.61 1.95
N MET A 352 9.57 -6.58 1.09
CA MET A 352 8.62 -7.70 0.99
C MET A 352 9.28 -9.00 0.51
N TYR A 353 10.19 -8.95 -0.46
CA TYR A 353 10.91 -10.14 -0.91
C TYR A 353 11.85 -10.65 0.17
N THR A 354 12.56 -9.74 0.86
CA THR A 354 13.45 -10.08 1.95
C THR A 354 12.73 -10.74 3.13
N GLN A 355 11.60 -10.18 3.56
CA GLN A 355 10.82 -10.75 4.67
C GLN A 355 10.08 -12.01 4.22
N GLY A 356 9.56 -12.05 2.99
CA GLY A 356 8.93 -13.24 2.43
C GLY A 356 9.90 -14.41 2.34
N ALA A 357 11.16 -14.15 1.97
CA ALA A 357 12.22 -15.14 1.94
C ALA A 357 12.63 -15.65 3.34
N LYS A 358 12.44 -14.86 4.40
CA LYS A 358 12.63 -15.31 5.79
C LYS A 358 11.47 -16.15 6.29
N ASP A 359 10.24 -15.71 5.99
CA ASP A 359 9.01 -16.35 6.47
C ASP A 359 8.50 -17.48 5.56
N GLY A 360 9.14 -17.68 4.41
CA GLY A 360 8.84 -18.76 3.48
C GLY A 360 7.71 -18.47 2.48
N TRP A 361 7.28 -17.22 2.38
CA TRP A 361 6.34 -16.75 1.36
C TRP A 361 7.05 -16.51 0.03
N TRP A 362 6.41 -16.93 -1.06
CA TRP A 362 6.94 -16.73 -2.41
C TRP A 362 6.42 -15.42 -3.00
N ALA A 363 7.14 -14.33 -2.75
CA ALA A 363 6.90 -13.06 -3.43
C ALA A 363 7.51 -13.09 -4.84
N CYS A 364 6.86 -12.45 -5.82
CA CYS A 364 7.36 -12.32 -7.18
C CYS A 364 6.78 -11.06 -7.84
N PRO A 365 7.28 -10.58 -8.99
CA PRO A 365 6.64 -9.49 -9.70
C PRO A 365 5.33 -10.00 -10.33
N TYR A 366 4.28 -9.17 -10.34
CA TYR A 366 3.03 -9.54 -11.01
C TYR A 366 3.27 -9.80 -12.50
N GLY A 367 2.80 -10.96 -12.99
CA GLY A 367 3.14 -11.49 -14.31
C GLY A 367 4.26 -12.54 -14.31
N CYS A 368 4.86 -12.84 -13.14
CA CYS A 368 5.89 -13.87 -13.01
C CYS A 368 5.42 -15.24 -13.54
N ASN A 369 6.37 -15.99 -14.12
CA ASN A 369 6.18 -17.35 -14.63
C ASN A 369 5.02 -17.47 -15.65
N GLY A 370 5.15 -16.78 -16.79
CA GLY A 370 4.25 -16.89 -17.94
C GLY A 370 2.94 -16.11 -17.82
N GLY A 371 2.83 -15.16 -16.89
CA GLY A 371 1.61 -14.41 -16.65
C GLY A 371 1.38 -13.24 -17.61
N GLY A 372 0.99 -13.50 -18.87
CA GLY A 372 0.31 -12.59 -19.80
C GLY A 372 0.80 -11.12 -19.96
N ASN A 373 0.01 -10.31 -20.68
CA ASN A 373 0.19 -8.85 -20.75
C ASN A 373 -0.50 -8.18 -19.55
N VAL A 374 0.02 -8.42 -18.34
CA VAL A 374 -0.49 -7.84 -17.10
C VAL A 374 0.45 -6.75 -16.58
N GLY A 375 0.01 -5.98 -15.58
CA GLY A 375 0.89 -5.03 -14.91
C GLY A 375 1.29 -3.80 -15.77
N LEU A 376 0.44 -3.41 -16.73
CA LEU A 376 0.70 -2.34 -17.69
C LEU A 376 0.53 -0.93 -17.10
N SER A 377 0.74 0.07 -17.95
CA SER A 377 0.78 1.50 -17.58
C SER A 377 -0.57 2.14 -17.33
N GLU A 378 -1.69 1.49 -17.63
CA GLU A 378 -3.06 2.04 -17.48
C GLU A 378 -3.25 2.88 -16.20
N GLU A 379 -3.44 4.17 -16.40
CA GLU A 379 -3.64 5.21 -15.41
C GLU A 379 -4.95 5.05 -14.62
N THR A 380 -5.87 4.24 -15.15
CA THR A 380 -7.15 3.91 -14.55
C THR A 380 -7.07 2.80 -13.48
N ILE A 381 -5.93 2.14 -13.35
CA ILE A 381 -5.63 1.13 -12.31
C ILE A 381 -5.17 1.83 -11.03
N LEU A 382 -5.66 1.41 -9.85
CA LEU A 382 -5.42 2.12 -8.59
C LEU A 382 -3.94 2.34 -8.32
N ARG A 383 -3.09 1.33 -8.50
CA ARG A 383 -1.65 1.47 -8.25
C ARG A 383 -1.04 2.64 -9.03
N ASN A 384 -1.42 2.78 -10.31
CA ASN A 384 -0.94 3.85 -11.17
C ASN A 384 -1.59 5.19 -10.79
N THR A 385 -2.91 5.23 -10.57
CA THR A 385 -3.59 6.45 -10.12
C THR A 385 -3.02 6.96 -8.80
N ALA A 386 -2.86 6.10 -7.79
CA ALA A 386 -2.28 6.42 -6.49
C ALA A 386 -0.85 6.96 -6.62
N GLY A 387 -0.03 6.33 -7.48
CA GLY A 387 1.32 6.83 -7.76
C GLY A 387 1.31 8.21 -8.43
N LEU A 388 0.38 8.45 -9.35
CA LEU A 388 0.19 9.77 -9.99
C LEU A 388 -0.37 10.82 -9.03
N LYS A 389 -1.00 10.39 -7.93
CA LYS A 389 -1.43 11.22 -6.79
C LYS A 389 -0.38 11.27 -5.66
N ASN A 390 0.88 10.95 -5.97
CA ASN A 390 2.05 11.02 -5.07
C ASN A 390 2.00 10.08 -3.85
N VAL A 391 1.39 8.90 -4.00
CA VAL A 391 1.31 7.88 -2.94
C VAL A 391 2.26 6.72 -3.25
N VAL A 392 3.16 6.40 -2.31
CA VAL A 392 3.98 5.18 -2.35
C VAL A 392 3.06 3.98 -2.27
N ASN A 393 3.09 3.06 -3.22
CA ASN A 393 2.07 2.02 -3.23
C ASN A 393 2.47 0.72 -3.93
N SER A 394 1.69 -0.32 -3.66
CA SER A 394 1.75 -1.56 -4.42
C SER A 394 0.39 -2.22 -4.57
N LEU A 395 0.28 -3.00 -5.64
CA LEU A 395 -0.77 -3.95 -5.90
C LEU A 395 -0.33 -5.34 -5.40
N LEU A 396 -1.20 -6.06 -4.67
CA LEU A 396 -1.05 -7.48 -4.34
C LEU A 396 -1.99 -8.30 -5.20
N GLU A 397 -1.50 -9.30 -5.90
CA GLU A 397 -2.28 -10.17 -6.79
C GLU A 397 -2.21 -11.62 -6.28
N LEU A 398 -2.77 -11.84 -5.09
CA LEU A 398 -2.75 -13.12 -4.37
C LEU A 398 -3.08 -14.27 -5.31
N ARG A 399 -2.27 -15.32 -5.25
CA ARG A 399 -2.59 -16.53 -5.99
C ARG A 399 -3.98 -17.05 -5.58
N SER A 400 -4.90 -17.17 -6.53
CA SER A 400 -6.31 -17.51 -6.26
C SER A 400 -6.57 -19.00 -6.10
N SER A 401 -5.66 -19.87 -6.54
CA SER A 401 -5.80 -21.33 -6.48
C SER A 401 -4.51 -22.02 -6.02
N GLY A 402 -4.62 -23.26 -5.57
CA GLY A 402 -3.46 -24.15 -5.39
C GLY A 402 -2.74 -24.46 -6.72
N GLY A 403 -1.95 -25.52 -6.74
CA GLY A 403 -1.26 -25.99 -7.96
C GLY A 403 0.02 -26.74 -7.65
N THR A 404 0.93 -26.86 -8.61
CA THR A 404 2.08 -27.77 -8.50
C THR A 404 3.00 -27.48 -7.31
N THR A 405 3.07 -26.23 -6.85
CA THR A 405 3.87 -25.82 -5.69
C THR A 405 3.09 -25.69 -4.38
N ARG A 406 1.76 -25.85 -4.45
CA ARG A 406 0.81 -25.83 -3.34
C ARG A 406 -0.24 -26.97 -3.50
N PRO A 407 0.17 -28.26 -3.46
CA PRO A 407 -0.72 -29.36 -3.84
C PRO A 407 -1.85 -29.66 -2.84
N ASP A 408 -1.69 -29.36 -1.55
CA ASP A 408 -2.73 -29.56 -0.52
C ASP A 408 -3.93 -28.58 -0.65
N GLU A 409 -3.78 -27.53 -1.48
CA GLU A 409 -4.79 -26.51 -1.69
C GLU A 409 -5.78 -26.85 -2.82
N GLY A 410 -5.84 -28.13 -3.20
CA GLY A 410 -6.89 -28.64 -4.08
C GLY A 410 -8.28 -28.59 -3.46
N ASN A 411 -8.40 -28.48 -2.14
CA ASN A 411 -9.67 -28.20 -1.46
C ASN A 411 -9.88 -26.70 -1.23
N THR A 412 -11.14 -26.27 -1.36
CA THR A 412 -11.49 -24.84 -1.35
C THR A 412 -11.15 -24.16 -0.02
N ALA A 413 -11.45 -24.76 1.13
CA ALA A 413 -11.25 -24.11 2.43
C ALA A 413 -9.76 -23.85 2.73
N ASN A 414 -8.88 -24.80 2.42
CA ASN A 414 -7.45 -24.63 2.64
C ASN A 414 -6.87 -23.52 1.75
N ASN A 415 -7.25 -23.48 0.47
CA ASN A 415 -6.84 -22.41 -0.43
C ASN A 415 -7.31 -21.03 0.07
N ARG A 416 -8.56 -20.92 0.54
CA ARG A 416 -9.08 -19.67 1.13
C ARG A 416 -8.26 -19.22 2.34
N ARG A 417 -7.89 -20.14 3.24
CA ARG A 417 -7.02 -19.84 4.38
C ARG A 417 -5.63 -19.41 3.96
N ARG A 418 -4.97 -20.12 3.03
CA ARG A 418 -3.62 -19.72 2.58
C ARG A 418 -3.62 -18.28 2.06
N LYS A 419 -4.50 -17.96 1.11
CA LYS A 419 -4.48 -16.61 0.50
C LYS A 419 -4.87 -15.51 1.48
N SER A 420 -5.85 -15.73 2.36
CA SER A 420 -6.22 -14.72 3.36
C SER A 420 -5.13 -14.51 4.42
N TYR A 421 -4.45 -15.57 4.89
CA TYR A 421 -3.34 -15.40 5.83
C TYR A 421 -2.07 -14.87 5.18
N SER A 422 -1.83 -15.16 3.89
CA SER A 422 -0.72 -14.55 3.15
C SER A 422 -0.96 -13.05 2.93
N ALA A 423 -2.20 -12.62 2.69
CA ALA A 423 -2.56 -11.20 2.65
C ALA A 423 -2.40 -10.52 4.02
N LEU A 424 -2.82 -11.19 5.10
CA LEU A 424 -2.64 -10.67 6.47
C LEU A 424 -1.15 -10.47 6.78
N TRP A 425 -0.30 -11.40 6.36
CA TRP A 425 1.14 -11.26 6.46
C TRP A 425 1.64 -10.05 5.66
N THR A 426 1.23 -9.92 4.39
CA THR A 426 1.63 -8.79 3.53
C THR A 426 1.23 -7.44 4.12
N PHE A 427 0.00 -7.29 4.61
CA PHE A 427 -0.45 -6.03 5.20
C PHE A 427 0.27 -5.71 6.51
N ASN A 428 0.62 -6.72 7.32
CA ASN A 428 1.47 -6.48 8.49
C ASN A 428 2.88 -6.01 8.09
N GLN A 429 3.53 -6.64 7.11
CA GLN A 429 4.83 -6.18 6.60
C GLN A 429 4.74 -4.78 5.99
N PHE A 430 3.63 -4.45 5.34
CA PHE A 430 3.41 -3.11 4.81
C PHE A 430 3.35 -2.05 5.93
N LEU A 431 2.62 -2.34 7.01
CA LEU A 431 2.57 -1.46 8.18
C LEU A 431 3.95 -1.32 8.85
N ASP A 432 4.72 -2.40 8.93
CA ASP A 432 6.10 -2.37 9.46
C ASP A 432 7.03 -1.56 8.57
N TYR A 433 6.95 -1.74 7.25
CA TYR A 433 7.70 -0.95 6.29
C TYR A 433 7.38 0.54 6.42
N HIS A 434 6.09 0.88 6.45
CA HIS A 434 5.62 2.25 6.61
C HIS A 434 6.18 2.88 7.88
N ARG A 435 6.08 2.17 9.02
CA ARG A 435 6.57 2.69 10.30
C ARG A 435 8.09 2.88 10.29
N ALA A 436 8.84 1.94 9.72
CA ALA A 436 10.30 1.96 9.69
C ALA A 436 10.88 2.98 8.69
N ASN A 437 10.17 3.26 7.59
CA ASN A 437 10.64 4.10 6.47
C ASN A 437 9.77 5.35 6.28
N LEU A 438 9.09 5.81 7.33
CA LEU A 438 8.15 6.94 7.24
C LEU A 438 8.83 8.21 6.68
N LYS A 439 10.10 8.42 7.04
CA LYS A 439 10.87 9.56 6.56
C LYS A 439 11.13 9.47 5.06
N GLU A 440 11.53 8.31 4.57
CA GLU A 440 11.80 8.04 3.16
C GLU A 440 10.52 8.17 2.33
N ILE A 441 9.40 7.61 2.82
CA ILE A 441 8.08 7.73 2.18
C ILE A 441 7.64 9.20 2.08
N THR A 442 7.73 9.95 3.17
CA THR A 442 7.32 11.37 3.18
C THR A 442 8.26 12.25 2.36
N THR A 443 9.55 11.92 2.31
CA THR A 443 10.53 12.57 1.41
C THR A 443 10.17 12.29 -0.04
N ALA A 444 9.93 11.02 -0.41
CA ALA A 444 9.57 10.64 -1.77
C ALA A 444 8.29 11.33 -2.25
N ARG A 445 7.30 11.48 -1.35
CA ARG A 445 6.06 12.23 -1.60
C ARG A 445 6.32 13.73 -1.76
N ALA A 446 7.14 14.34 -0.92
CA ALA A 446 7.51 15.76 -1.04
C ALA A 446 8.20 16.04 -2.39
N ASP A 447 9.19 15.21 -2.74
CA ASP A 447 9.91 15.28 -4.03
C ASP A 447 8.95 15.10 -5.22
N ALA A 448 7.97 14.23 -5.10
CA ALA A 448 6.97 14.02 -6.13
C ALA A 448 6.07 15.24 -6.31
N ILE A 449 5.61 15.85 -5.20
CA ILE A 449 4.77 17.05 -5.22
C ILE A 449 5.50 18.23 -5.89
N THR A 450 6.76 18.48 -5.53
CA THR A 450 7.56 19.56 -6.13
C THR A 450 7.85 19.28 -7.60
N PHE A 451 8.27 18.06 -7.94
CA PHE A 451 8.48 17.64 -9.33
C PHE A 451 7.23 17.83 -10.19
N GLN A 452 6.07 17.36 -9.74
CA GLN A 452 4.82 17.52 -10.50
C GLN A 452 4.44 19.00 -10.64
N ALA A 453 4.52 19.79 -9.56
CA ALA A 453 4.17 21.21 -9.57
C ALA A 453 5.11 22.06 -10.44
N SER A 454 6.36 21.65 -10.65
CA SER A 454 7.31 22.32 -11.56
C SER A 454 6.86 22.29 -13.03
N ASN A 455 5.98 21.36 -13.41
CA ASN A 455 5.58 21.10 -14.79
C ASN A 455 6.78 20.92 -15.76
N THR A 456 7.81 20.23 -15.28
CA THR A 456 9.00 19.87 -16.05
C THR A 456 8.92 18.44 -16.60
N GLY A 457 9.78 18.13 -17.57
CA GLY A 457 9.83 16.81 -18.21
C GLY A 457 8.69 16.55 -19.20
N ARG A 458 8.83 15.45 -19.95
CA ARG A 458 7.81 15.00 -20.92
C ARG A 458 6.54 14.48 -20.23
N ILE A 459 5.48 14.42 -21.01
CA ILE A 459 4.26 13.68 -20.70
C ILE A 459 4.23 12.41 -21.55
N VAL A 460 3.96 11.28 -20.91
CA VAL A 460 3.74 10.00 -21.54
C VAL A 460 2.26 9.64 -21.36
N PHE A 461 1.53 9.37 -22.45
CA PHE A 461 0.10 9.03 -22.39
C PHE A 461 -0.15 7.53 -22.21
N ARG A 462 0.82 6.69 -22.57
CA ARG A 462 0.85 5.25 -22.30
C ARG A 462 2.29 4.78 -22.33
N GLY A 463 2.70 4.02 -21.32
CA GLY A 463 4.07 3.53 -21.19
C GLY A 463 4.43 3.23 -19.74
N SER A 464 5.07 2.08 -19.53
CA SER A 464 5.45 1.56 -18.23
C SER A 464 6.95 1.75 -17.96
N ARG A 465 7.30 2.07 -16.72
CA ARG A 465 8.66 1.90 -16.20
C ARG A 465 9.02 0.41 -16.21
N PRO A 466 10.21 0.03 -16.68
CA PRO A 466 10.62 -1.38 -16.69
C PRO A 466 10.79 -1.90 -15.26
N ILE A 467 10.45 -3.18 -15.04
CA ILE A 467 10.87 -3.95 -13.87
C ILE A 467 12.08 -4.76 -14.31
N VAL A 468 13.19 -4.66 -13.57
CA VAL A 468 14.44 -5.31 -13.96
C VAL A 468 14.34 -6.81 -13.72
N ALA A 469 14.74 -7.60 -14.71
CA ALA A 469 14.83 -9.05 -14.55
C ALA A 469 16.09 -9.41 -13.74
N HIS A 470 15.95 -10.34 -12.80
CA HIS A 470 17.08 -10.91 -12.08
C HIS A 470 17.60 -12.19 -12.75
N PRO A 471 18.89 -12.54 -12.63
CA PRO A 471 19.40 -13.82 -13.09
C PRO A 471 18.69 -14.99 -12.40
N ALA A 472 18.30 -16.00 -13.18
CA ALA A 472 17.73 -17.23 -12.65
C ALA A 472 18.78 -18.03 -11.84
N PRO A 473 18.37 -18.74 -10.77
CA PRO A 473 17.01 -18.79 -10.23
C PRO A 473 16.72 -17.60 -9.30
N HIS A 474 15.65 -16.86 -9.59
CA HIS A 474 15.20 -15.75 -8.73
C HIS A 474 13.68 -15.51 -8.90
N PRO A 475 12.95 -15.07 -7.86
CA PRO A 475 11.51 -14.81 -8.01
C PRO A 475 11.19 -13.72 -9.05
N GLY A 476 12.10 -12.76 -9.20
CA GLY A 476 12.08 -11.71 -10.22
C GLY A 476 12.76 -12.06 -11.56
N GLU A 477 12.96 -13.34 -11.89
CA GLU A 477 13.60 -13.74 -13.16
C GLU A 477 12.74 -13.47 -14.40
N ALA A 478 11.42 -13.38 -14.22
CA ALA A 478 10.45 -13.16 -15.28
C ALA A 478 9.55 -11.95 -14.95
N PRO A 479 10.03 -10.71 -15.15
CA PRO A 479 9.21 -9.53 -14.93
C PRO A 479 8.08 -9.43 -15.98
N PRO A 480 7.04 -8.61 -15.70
CA PRO A 480 6.01 -8.31 -16.69
C PRO A 480 6.59 -7.65 -17.95
N PRO A 481 5.88 -7.71 -19.09
CA PRO A 481 6.40 -7.25 -20.38
C PRO A 481 6.79 -5.77 -20.35
N LEU A 482 7.75 -5.43 -21.23
CA LEU A 482 8.11 -4.05 -21.50
C LEU A 482 7.00 -3.38 -22.33
N ASP A 483 6.25 -2.50 -21.68
CA ASP A 483 5.26 -1.62 -22.30
C ASP A 483 5.90 -0.25 -22.54
N ALA A 484 6.81 -0.17 -23.52
CA ALA A 484 7.52 1.07 -23.82
C ALA A 484 6.57 2.11 -24.47
N PRO A 485 6.71 3.41 -24.14
CA PRO A 485 5.91 4.44 -24.77
C PRO A 485 6.21 4.53 -26.27
N LYS A 486 5.16 4.74 -27.07
CA LYS A 486 5.29 5.01 -28.50
C LYS A 486 5.49 6.51 -28.72
N ASP A 487 6.26 6.90 -29.74
CA ASP A 487 6.55 8.31 -30.04
C ASP A 487 5.29 9.19 -30.17
N ASN A 488 4.22 8.64 -30.74
CA ASN A 488 2.94 9.36 -30.90
C ASN A 488 2.11 9.47 -29.61
N LEU A 489 2.58 8.90 -28.50
CA LEU A 489 2.01 8.97 -27.16
C LEU A 489 2.97 9.67 -26.18
N ILE A 490 3.89 10.47 -26.71
CA ILE A 490 4.81 11.30 -25.94
C ILE A 490 4.60 12.76 -26.34
N LEU A 491 4.54 13.63 -25.34
CA LEU A 491 4.56 15.08 -25.50
C LEU A 491 5.77 15.65 -24.75
N ASP A 492 6.83 15.98 -25.49
CA ASP A 492 8.06 16.53 -24.90
C ASP A 492 7.88 17.95 -24.34
N ASN A 493 7.07 18.76 -25.03
CA ASN A 493 6.77 20.13 -24.62
C ASN A 493 5.41 20.18 -23.93
N ALA A 494 5.41 20.02 -22.60
CA ALA A 494 4.19 20.13 -21.81
C ALA A 494 3.60 21.55 -21.87
N PRO A 495 2.29 21.70 -22.08
CA PRO A 495 1.62 23.00 -22.04
C PRO A 495 1.64 23.56 -20.61
N CYS A 496 1.27 24.83 -20.46
CA CYS A 496 1.05 25.42 -19.15
C CYS A 496 -0.24 24.96 -18.50
N ALA A 497 -1.27 24.70 -19.32
CA ALA A 497 -2.61 24.39 -18.87
C ALA A 497 -3.43 23.75 -20.00
N TYR A 498 -4.62 23.25 -19.61
CA TYR A 498 -5.69 22.88 -20.53
C TYR A 498 -6.88 23.82 -20.33
N LYS A 499 -7.45 24.35 -21.42
CA LYS A 499 -8.65 25.16 -21.40
C LYS A 499 -9.86 24.33 -21.83
N LEU A 500 -10.94 24.42 -21.06
CA LEU A 500 -12.20 23.72 -21.26
C LEU A 500 -13.31 24.73 -21.53
N THR A 501 -14.22 24.39 -22.44
CA THR A 501 -15.46 25.15 -22.66
C THR A 501 -16.46 24.94 -21.52
N GLU A 502 -17.47 25.80 -21.41
CA GLU A 502 -18.59 25.61 -20.47
C GLU A 502 -19.27 24.26 -20.64
N GLU A 503 -19.51 23.84 -21.90
CA GLU A 503 -20.10 22.54 -22.21
C GLU A 503 -19.20 21.37 -21.79
N GLN A 504 -17.89 21.45 -22.03
CA GLN A 504 -16.95 20.42 -21.60
C GLN A 504 -16.88 20.32 -20.07
N TYR A 505 -16.95 21.44 -19.36
CA TYR A 505 -16.75 21.48 -17.91
C TYR A 505 -18.02 21.10 -17.12
N HIS A 506 -19.16 21.68 -17.47
CA HIS A 506 -20.44 21.49 -16.76
C HIS A 506 -21.44 20.58 -17.48
N GLY A 507 -21.16 20.17 -18.73
CA GLY A 507 -21.98 19.19 -19.43
C GLY A 507 -21.97 17.82 -18.74
N ALA A 508 -23.15 17.18 -18.70
CA ALA A 508 -23.28 15.85 -18.13
C ALA A 508 -22.47 14.83 -18.97
N ARG A 509 -21.66 14.02 -18.29
CA ARG A 509 -20.94 12.92 -18.94
C ARG A 509 -21.88 11.76 -19.26
N THR A 510 -21.53 11.00 -20.29
CA THR A 510 -22.30 9.82 -20.74
C THR A 510 -21.67 8.49 -20.37
N ASP A 511 -20.48 8.53 -19.77
CA ASP A 511 -19.64 7.36 -19.44
C ASP A 511 -19.86 6.83 -18.01
N GLY A 512 -20.78 7.43 -17.25
CA GLY A 512 -21.21 6.95 -15.92
C GLY A 512 -22.58 6.26 -15.94
N PRO A 513 -22.96 5.56 -14.85
CA PRO A 513 -24.23 4.87 -14.76
C PRO A 513 -25.43 5.83 -14.82
N ASP A 514 -26.52 5.37 -15.43
CA ASP A 514 -27.76 6.15 -15.52
C ASP A 514 -28.26 6.57 -14.14
N GLY A 515 -28.66 7.84 -14.02
CA GLY A 515 -29.08 8.44 -12.75
C GLY A 515 -27.94 8.82 -11.79
N LEU A 516 -26.69 8.45 -12.09
CA LEU A 516 -25.49 8.72 -11.28
C LEU A 516 -24.36 9.36 -12.09
N ARG A 517 -24.68 9.88 -13.28
CA ARG A 517 -23.72 10.56 -14.17
C ARG A 517 -23.22 11.85 -13.52
N THR A 518 -21.92 12.09 -13.66
CA THR A 518 -21.22 13.28 -13.17
C THR A 518 -20.80 14.19 -14.32
N THR A 519 -20.34 15.38 -13.99
CA THR A 519 -19.72 16.37 -14.90
C THR A 519 -18.19 16.29 -14.81
N VAL A 520 -17.48 16.91 -15.75
CA VAL A 520 -16.01 17.07 -15.62
C VAL A 520 -15.68 17.88 -14.37
N ALA A 521 -16.43 18.95 -14.09
CA ALA A 521 -16.26 19.78 -12.90
C ALA A 521 -16.26 18.96 -11.60
N GLU A 522 -17.24 18.07 -11.42
CA GLU A 522 -17.33 17.21 -10.24
C GLU A 522 -16.16 16.23 -10.15
N ARG A 523 -15.70 15.68 -11.28
CA ARG A 523 -14.56 14.76 -11.31
C ARG A 523 -13.24 15.45 -11.02
N LEU A 524 -13.01 16.65 -11.57
CA LEU A 524 -11.80 17.43 -11.26
C LEU A 524 -11.79 17.84 -9.79
N ALA A 525 -12.94 18.24 -9.24
CA ALA A 525 -13.08 18.53 -7.82
C ALA A 525 -12.82 17.28 -6.95
N ALA A 526 -13.32 16.11 -7.33
CA ALA A 526 -13.06 14.83 -6.66
C ALA A 526 -11.56 14.49 -6.61
N HIS A 527 -10.82 14.76 -7.69
CA HIS A 527 -9.36 14.64 -7.70
C HIS A 527 -8.65 15.70 -6.86
N GLY A 528 -9.26 16.88 -6.69
CA GLY A 528 -8.71 18.01 -5.94
C GLY A 528 -7.94 19.02 -6.80
N TRP A 529 -8.16 19.02 -8.10
CA TRP A 529 -7.42 19.88 -9.02
C TRP A 529 -7.88 21.33 -8.94
N GLN A 530 -6.91 22.22 -9.04
CA GLN A 530 -7.12 23.65 -9.09
C GLN A 530 -7.56 24.04 -10.51
N VAL A 531 -8.68 24.75 -10.59
CA VAL A 531 -9.29 25.22 -11.84
C VAL A 531 -9.52 26.72 -11.72
N VAL A 532 -9.11 27.47 -12.75
CA VAL A 532 -9.33 28.92 -12.86
C VAL A 532 -10.51 29.16 -13.78
N LYS A 533 -11.54 29.85 -13.29
CA LYS A 533 -12.63 30.34 -14.15
C LYS A 533 -12.16 31.57 -14.92
N THR A 534 -12.24 31.53 -16.24
CA THR A 534 -11.98 32.68 -17.13
C THR A 534 -13.29 33.23 -17.68
N ALA A 535 -13.23 34.33 -18.43
CA ALA A 535 -14.42 34.93 -19.04
C ALA A 535 -15.11 34.01 -20.07
N ASP A 536 -14.35 33.09 -20.67
CA ASP A 536 -14.74 32.27 -21.81
C ASP A 536 -14.51 30.76 -21.60
N GLY A 537 -14.33 30.32 -20.35
CA GLY A 537 -14.19 28.90 -20.02
C GLY A 537 -13.50 28.64 -18.68
N TYR A 538 -12.84 27.49 -18.59
CA TYR A 538 -12.14 27.01 -17.41
C TYR A 538 -10.74 26.56 -17.77
N VAL A 539 -9.74 27.05 -17.05
CA VAL A 539 -8.34 26.70 -17.26
C VAL A 539 -7.87 25.80 -16.13
N VAL A 540 -7.27 24.66 -16.48
CA VAL A 540 -6.66 23.69 -15.55
C VAL A 540 -5.14 23.77 -15.69
N PRO A 541 -4.44 24.50 -14.81
CA PRO A 541 -2.99 24.65 -14.87
C PRO A 541 -2.27 23.33 -14.61
N LEU A 542 -1.12 23.11 -15.26
CA LEU A 542 -0.23 21.99 -14.93
C LEU A 542 0.74 22.30 -13.79
N ALA A 543 0.82 23.57 -13.35
CA ALA A 543 1.62 24.01 -12.22
C ALA A 543 0.99 23.63 -10.86
N GLN A 544 0.73 22.33 -10.65
CA GLN A 544 0.10 21.81 -9.43
C GLN A 544 0.50 20.35 -9.14
N PRO A 545 0.30 19.84 -7.90
CA PRO A 545 0.91 18.58 -7.43
C PRO A 545 0.54 17.27 -8.17
N GLU A 546 -0.47 17.25 -9.03
CA GLU A 546 -0.92 16.03 -9.75
C GLU A 546 -0.79 16.15 -11.27
N ARG A 547 0.16 16.98 -11.73
CA ARG A 547 0.45 17.23 -13.14
C ARG A 547 0.58 15.97 -13.99
N GLY A 548 1.08 14.86 -13.46
CA GLY A 548 1.25 13.61 -14.19
C GLY A 548 -0.06 12.95 -14.65
N LEU A 549 -1.18 13.24 -13.98
CA LEU A 549 -2.51 12.70 -14.30
C LEU A 549 -3.34 13.62 -15.19
N ILE A 550 -3.21 14.94 -15.03
CA ILE A 550 -4.06 15.93 -15.72
C ILE A 550 -4.08 15.75 -17.25
N PRO A 551 -2.93 15.67 -17.96
CA PRO A 551 -2.90 15.47 -19.40
C PRO A 551 -3.53 14.16 -19.84
N LEU A 552 -3.42 13.09 -19.04
CA LEU A 552 -3.99 11.79 -19.39
C LEU A 552 -5.51 11.88 -19.55
N LEU A 553 -6.14 12.81 -18.81
CA LEU A 553 -7.59 12.98 -18.80
C LEU A 553 -8.10 14.16 -19.65
N LEU A 554 -7.27 15.16 -19.92
CA LEU A 554 -7.69 16.41 -20.58
C LEU A 554 -7.04 16.64 -21.95
N ASP A 555 -6.09 15.81 -22.38
CA ASP A 555 -5.42 15.96 -23.66
C ASP A 555 -6.05 15.07 -24.73
N GLY A 556 -6.07 15.56 -25.98
CA GLY A 556 -6.51 14.78 -27.14
C GLY A 556 -5.74 13.47 -27.35
N LEU A 557 -4.50 13.37 -26.88
CA LEU A 557 -3.67 12.16 -26.90
C LEU A 557 -3.92 11.19 -25.73
N GLY A 558 -4.72 11.58 -24.73
CA GLY A 558 -5.12 10.69 -23.65
C GLY A 558 -5.82 9.44 -24.18
N VAL A 559 -5.45 8.28 -23.64
CA VAL A 559 -6.02 6.99 -24.06
C VAL A 559 -7.39 6.78 -23.41
N GLU A 560 -7.47 6.93 -22.08
CA GLU A 560 -8.72 6.89 -21.32
C GLU A 560 -8.99 8.29 -20.75
N LYS A 561 -9.67 9.15 -21.52
CA LYS A 561 -9.80 10.59 -21.23
C LYS A 561 -11.21 11.03 -20.85
N LEU A 562 -11.29 12.15 -20.13
CA LEU A 562 -12.55 12.82 -19.82
C LEU A 562 -13.02 13.67 -21.00
N VAL A 563 -12.19 14.59 -21.48
CA VAL A 563 -12.50 15.56 -22.53
C VAL A 563 -11.25 16.02 -23.27
N ASP A 564 -11.42 16.57 -24.48
CA ASP A 564 -10.33 17.15 -25.27
C ASP A 564 -10.20 18.64 -25.01
N GLY A 565 -9.42 18.98 -23.98
CA GLY A 565 -9.09 20.36 -23.65
C GLY A 565 -8.11 20.99 -24.63
N GLU A 566 -8.23 22.29 -24.82
CA GLU A 566 -7.30 23.09 -25.62
C GLU A 566 -5.98 23.27 -24.86
N ARG A 567 -4.85 22.88 -25.45
CA ARG A 567 -3.53 23.11 -24.86
C ARG A 567 -3.19 24.59 -24.85
N VAL A 568 -2.81 25.11 -23.69
CA VAL A 568 -2.36 26.51 -23.53
C VAL A 568 -0.85 26.52 -23.31
N TYR A 569 -0.09 27.08 -24.25
CA TYR A 569 1.37 27.16 -24.19
C TYR A 569 1.88 28.47 -23.55
N PRO A 570 3.16 28.54 -23.14
CA PRO A 570 3.74 29.74 -22.54
C PRO A 570 3.54 30.98 -23.40
N THR A 571 3.14 32.08 -22.77
CA THR A 571 3.03 33.41 -23.39
C THR A 571 4.32 34.22 -23.25
N LEU A 572 5.17 33.86 -22.28
CA LEU A 572 6.45 34.51 -22.05
C LEU A 572 7.51 33.47 -21.63
N THR A 573 8.64 33.49 -22.33
CA THR A 573 9.85 32.72 -22.01
C THR A 573 11.07 33.63 -22.14
N GLY A 574 12.20 33.26 -21.55
CA GLY A 574 13.42 34.06 -21.65
C GLY A 574 13.34 35.41 -20.91
N LYS A 575 14.07 36.42 -21.36
CA LYS A 575 14.27 37.67 -20.60
C LYS A 575 13.20 38.73 -20.89
N HIS A 576 12.65 39.32 -19.84
CA HIS A 576 11.82 40.53 -19.86
C HIS A 576 12.40 41.59 -18.93
N ASN A 577 12.71 42.76 -19.45
CA ASN A 577 13.22 43.89 -18.66
C ASN A 577 12.15 44.98 -18.55
N GLY A 578 12.01 45.54 -17.35
CA GLY A 578 11.01 46.54 -17.03
C GLY A 578 9.73 45.94 -16.44
N LYS A 579 8.75 46.81 -16.23
CA LYS A 579 7.46 46.47 -15.63
C LYS A 579 6.71 45.45 -16.50
N LEU A 580 6.15 44.42 -15.87
CA LEU A 580 5.23 43.46 -16.50
C LEU A 580 3.84 43.64 -15.90
N VAL A 581 2.84 43.92 -16.74
CA VAL A 581 1.43 44.03 -16.33
C VAL A 581 0.64 42.93 -17.01
N ILE A 582 -0.05 42.11 -16.22
CA ILE A 582 -0.86 40.99 -16.70
C ILE A 582 -2.33 41.40 -16.52
N SER A 583 -3.02 41.62 -17.63
CA SER A 583 -4.43 42.06 -17.69
C SER A 583 -5.43 40.94 -18.03
N GLY A 584 -4.94 39.81 -18.55
CA GLY A 584 -5.73 38.65 -18.92
C GLY A 584 -5.04 37.37 -18.44
N PHE A 585 -4.76 36.45 -19.35
CA PHE A 585 -3.98 35.25 -19.04
C PHE A 585 -2.50 35.44 -19.39
N ALA A 586 -1.60 35.07 -18.49
CA ALA A 586 -0.18 34.93 -18.79
C ALA A 586 0.38 33.62 -18.22
N CYS A 587 1.08 32.88 -19.07
CA CYS A 587 1.94 31.78 -18.65
C CYS A 587 3.41 32.12 -18.90
N LEU A 588 4.18 32.14 -17.82
CA LEU A 588 5.62 32.31 -17.81
C LEU A 588 6.28 30.96 -17.59
N LYS A 589 7.19 30.58 -18.48
CA LYS A 589 7.98 29.35 -18.35
C LYS A 589 9.44 29.65 -18.64
N ASP A 590 10.32 29.27 -17.73
CA ASP A 590 11.76 29.51 -17.83
C ASP A 590 12.08 30.99 -18.16
N ALA A 591 11.30 31.90 -17.56
CA ALA A 591 11.37 33.32 -17.82
C ALA A 591 12.23 34.03 -16.76
N THR A 592 12.90 35.11 -17.14
CA THR A 592 13.60 36.03 -16.23
C THR A 592 13.00 37.42 -16.35
N VAL A 593 12.30 37.87 -15.32
CA VAL A 593 11.65 39.18 -15.29
C VAL A 593 12.40 40.12 -14.36
N THR A 594 13.00 41.18 -14.90
CA THR A 594 13.68 42.22 -14.11
C THR A 594 12.82 43.48 -14.07
N GLY A 595 12.10 43.69 -12.98
CA GLY A 595 11.15 44.78 -12.80
C GLY A 595 9.90 44.32 -12.04
N PRO A 596 8.99 45.25 -11.69
CA PRO A 596 7.77 44.91 -10.97
C PRO A 596 6.79 44.12 -11.86
N VAL A 597 6.23 43.04 -11.31
CA VAL A 597 5.14 42.26 -11.92
C VAL A 597 3.83 42.61 -11.22
N ARG A 598 2.81 42.97 -12.01
CA ARG A 598 1.47 43.26 -11.50
C ARG A 598 0.41 42.45 -12.22
N VAL A 599 -0.30 41.59 -11.49
CA VAL A 599 -1.47 40.83 -11.95
C VAL A 599 -2.72 41.64 -11.61
N GLN A 600 -3.47 42.05 -12.63
CA GLN A 600 -4.67 42.88 -12.49
C GLN A 600 -5.88 42.06 -12.01
N PRO A 601 -6.94 42.73 -11.53
CA PRO A 601 -8.18 42.05 -11.17
C PRO A 601 -8.73 41.21 -12.34
N GLY A 602 -9.16 39.97 -12.05
CA GLY A 602 -9.65 39.01 -13.05
C GLY A 602 -8.57 38.36 -13.92
N ALA A 603 -7.31 38.78 -13.82
CA ALA A 603 -6.21 38.21 -14.58
C ALA A 603 -5.65 36.94 -13.93
N THR A 604 -4.94 36.12 -14.71
CA THR A 604 -4.32 34.86 -14.28
C THR A 604 -2.82 34.88 -14.57
N LEU A 605 -2.01 34.53 -13.57
CA LEU A 605 -0.58 34.27 -13.72
C LEU A 605 -0.30 32.80 -13.44
N ILE A 606 0.35 32.12 -14.37
CA ILE A 606 1.02 30.83 -14.15
C ILE A 606 2.51 31.03 -14.42
N ALA A 607 3.35 30.81 -13.43
CA ALA A 607 4.81 30.91 -13.55
C ALA A 607 5.46 29.63 -13.06
N THR A 608 6.24 28.97 -13.93
CA THR A 608 7.03 27.76 -13.65
C THR A 608 8.48 28.00 -14.05
N GLY A 609 9.46 27.53 -13.28
CA GLY A 609 10.88 27.64 -13.66
C GLY A 609 11.40 29.07 -13.78
N SER A 610 10.70 30.06 -13.20
CA SER A 610 10.88 31.48 -13.55
C SER A 610 11.57 32.27 -12.44
N THR A 611 12.40 33.25 -12.84
CA THR A 611 13.11 34.15 -11.93
C THR A 611 12.56 35.57 -12.04
N PHE A 612 12.29 36.19 -10.90
CA PHE A 612 11.78 37.54 -10.77
C PHE A 612 12.75 38.37 -9.93
N THR A 613 13.16 39.52 -10.45
CA THR A 613 13.92 40.53 -9.70
C THR A 613 13.06 41.78 -9.58
N GLY A 614 12.41 41.96 -8.43
CA GLY A 614 11.38 42.96 -8.20
C GLY A 614 10.14 42.38 -7.50
N PRO A 615 9.17 43.23 -7.11
CA PRO A 615 7.95 42.77 -6.46
C PRO A 615 7.04 42.01 -7.42
N VAL A 616 6.39 40.94 -6.93
CA VAL A 616 5.30 40.23 -7.61
C VAL A 616 4.01 40.49 -6.85
N GLU A 617 3.12 41.26 -7.45
CA GLU A 617 1.87 41.69 -6.82
C GLU A 617 0.66 41.22 -7.63
N ALA A 618 -0.26 40.51 -6.98
CA ALA A 618 -1.55 40.14 -7.52
C ALA A 618 -2.67 40.70 -6.64
N THR A 619 -3.62 41.42 -7.23
CA THR A 619 -4.76 41.99 -6.52
C THR A 619 -6.04 41.67 -7.27
N GLY A 620 -6.96 40.95 -6.63
CA GLY A 620 -8.24 40.58 -7.24
C GLY A 620 -8.13 39.59 -8.40
N ALA A 621 -7.02 38.86 -8.50
CA ALA A 621 -6.75 37.95 -9.61
C ALA A 621 -7.79 36.81 -9.71
N ALA A 622 -7.93 36.23 -10.90
CA ALA A 622 -8.71 35.00 -11.12
C ALA A 622 -7.92 33.74 -10.71
N GLY A 623 -6.59 33.78 -10.78
CA GLY A 623 -5.74 32.70 -10.28
C GLY A 623 -4.25 33.08 -10.30
N VAL A 624 -3.49 32.55 -9.35
CA VAL A 624 -2.04 32.80 -9.23
C VAL A 624 -1.32 31.48 -8.94
N PHE A 625 -0.40 31.09 -9.82
CA PHE A 625 0.44 29.92 -9.69
C PHE A 625 1.89 30.37 -9.84
N LEU A 626 2.68 30.12 -8.81
CA LEU A 626 4.12 30.38 -8.77
C LEU A 626 4.77 29.09 -8.28
N THR A 627 5.38 28.35 -9.19
CA THR A 627 6.00 27.05 -8.89
C THR A 627 7.41 26.94 -9.41
N ASP A 628 8.29 26.21 -8.71
CA ASP A 628 9.70 26.02 -9.11
C ASP A 628 10.35 27.35 -9.55
N SER A 629 10.19 28.38 -8.73
CA SER A 629 10.48 29.76 -9.13
C SER A 629 11.31 30.49 -8.08
N LYS A 630 12.01 31.54 -8.51
CA LYS A 630 12.80 32.41 -7.62
C LYS A 630 12.28 33.83 -7.70
N VAL A 631 12.01 34.44 -6.54
CA VAL A 631 11.64 35.86 -6.43
C VAL A 631 12.63 36.57 -5.53
N VAL A 632 13.36 37.54 -6.09
CA VAL A 632 14.17 38.50 -5.35
C VAL A 632 13.34 39.77 -5.17
N GLY A 633 12.59 39.82 -4.07
CA GLY A 633 11.58 40.84 -3.81
C GLY A 633 10.37 40.30 -3.05
N PRO A 634 9.41 41.17 -2.67
CA PRO A 634 8.21 40.75 -1.98
C PRO A 634 7.22 40.05 -2.93
N VAL A 635 6.52 39.04 -2.41
CA VAL A 635 5.36 38.40 -3.08
C VAL A 635 4.10 38.78 -2.31
N ARG A 636 3.12 39.36 -3.00
CA ARG A 636 1.84 39.75 -2.41
C ARG A 636 0.68 39.26 -3.27
N VAL A 637 -0.15 38.37 -2.71
CA VAL A 637 -1.35 37.84 -3.36
C VAL A 637 -2.55 38.18 -2.50
N THR A 638 -3.37 39.12 -2.97
CA THR A 638 -4.46 39.71 -2.19
C THR A 638 -5.79 39.62 -2.93
N GLY A 639 -6.84 39.13 -2.26
CA GLY A 639 -8.20 39.17 -2.78
C GLY A 639 -8.43 38.31 -4.03
N THR A 640 -7.58 37.32 -4.30
CA THR A 640 -7.74 36.40 -5.43
C THR A 640 -9.03 35.61 -5.28
N THR A 641 -9.79 35.49 -6.37
CA THR A 641 -11.12 34.86 -6.38
C THR A 641 -11.08 33.38 -6.74
N GLY A 642 -10.03 32.93 -7.44
CA GLY A 642 -9.76 31.52 -7.70
C GLY A 642 -8.50 31.01 -6.98
N PRO A 643 -7.85 29.95 -7.50
CA PRO A 643 -6.73 29.30 -6.84
C PRO A 643 -5.51 30.20 -6.63
N VAL A 644 -4.84 29.99 -5.49
CA VAL A 644 -3.51 30.51 -5.19
C VAL A 644 -2.60 29.33 -4.88
N VAL A 645 -1.57 29.13 -5.69
CA VAL A 645 -0.59 28.04 -5.58
C VAL A 645 0.80 28.63 -5.57
N VAL A 646 1.52 28.46 -4.46
CA VAL A 646 2.93 28.83 -4.30
C VAL A 646 3.65 27.59 -3.80
N VAL A 647 4.38 26.91 -4.70
CA VAL A 647 4.99 25.61 -4.42
C VAL A 647 6.44 25.62 -4.86
N ASP A 648 7.35 25.12 -4.04
CA ASP A 648 8.78 25.04 -4.39
C ASP A 648 9.35 26.38 -4.91
N THR A 649 8.94 27.47 -4.27
CA THR A 649 9.36 28.82 -4.64
C THR A 649 10.34 29.36 -3.61
N THR A 650 11.47 29.87 -4.07
CA THR A 650 12.43 30.62 -3.25
C THR A 650 12.08 32.11 -3.29
N VAL A 651 11.71 32.69 -2.16
CA VAL A 651 11.41 34.12 -2.02
C VAL A 651 12.43 34.79 -1.10
N GLU A 652 13.25 35.65 -1.68
CA GLU A 652 14.14 36.56 -0.96
C GLU A 652 13.37 37.86 -0.62
N GLY A 653 12.47 37.76 0.36
CA GLY A 653 11.56 38.84 0.74
C GLY A 653 10.35 38.35 1.55
N PRO A 654 9.43 39.25 1.94
CA PRO A 654 8.19 38.86 2.60
C PRO A 654 7.21 38.22 1.62
N VAL A 655 6.45 37.24 2.11
CA VAL A 655 5.32 36.63 1.41
C VAL A 655 4.02 36.96 2.16
N VAL A 656 3.07 37.58 1.45
CA VAL A 656 1.75 37.93 2.00
C VAL A 656 0.66 37.31 1.15
N VAL A 657 -0.15 36.44 1.77
CA VAL A 657 -1.32 35.80 1.14
C VAL A 657 -2.55 36.21 1.94
N SER A 658 -3.32 37.18 1.44
CA SER A 658 -4.39 37.81 2.23
C SER A 658 -5.72 37.95 1.50
N ASP A 659 -6.81 37.88 2.26
CA ASP A 659 -8.18 38.14 1.80
C ASP A 659 -8.64 37.31 0.58
N ASN A 660 -7.96 36.21 0.25
CA ASN A 660 -8.31 35.37 -0.88
C ASN A 660 -9.62 34.62 -0.61
N ARG A 661 -10.46 34.50 -1.64
CA ARG A 661 -11.86 34.01 -1.54
C ARG A 661 -12.11 32.66 -2.21
N GLY A 662 -11.13 32.14 -2.96
CA GLY A 662 -11.18 30.81 -3.55
C GLY A 662 -10.97 29.69 -2.53
N ASN A 663 -10.63 28.50 -3.03
CA ASN A 663 -10.17 27.38 -2.20
C ASN A 663 -8.95 27.77 -1.35
N ALA A 664 -8.67 26.98 -0.30
CA ALA A 664 -7.50 27.17 0.56
C ALA A 664 -6.22 27.38 -0.30
N PRO A 665 -5.51 28.50 -0.13
CA PRO A 665 -4.23 28.71 -0.82
C PRO A 665 -3.26 27.58 -0.52
N LEU A 666 -2.63 27.02 -1.56
CA LEU A 666 -1.58 26.02 -1.41
C LEU A 666 -0.24 26.74 -1.29
N VAL A 667 0.36 26.71 -0.11
CA VAL A 667 1.68 27.28 0.19
C VAL A 667 2.55 26.17 0.77
N ALA A 668 3.32 25.50 -0.09
CA ALA A 668 4.04 24.27 0.26
C ALA A 668 5.48 24.25 -0.27
N ALA A 669 6.40 23.61 0.45
CA ALA A 669 7.79 23.41 0.01
C ALA A 669 8.58 24.70 -0.30
N ASN A 670 8.13 25.88 0.14
CA ASN A 670 8.78 27.14 -0.20
C ASN A 670 9.96 27.43 0.71
N THR A 671 10.94 28.19 0.19
CA THR A 671 12.00 28.80 1.00
C THR A 671 11.80 30.31 1.04
N VAL A 672 11.57 30.87 2.23
CA VAL A 672 11.26 32.30 2.42
C VAL A 672 12.24 32.91 3.40
N THR A 673 13.03 33.90 2.97
CA THR A 673 13.98 34.59 3.86
C THR A 673 13.32 35.69 4.69
N GLY A 674 12.16 36.18 4.28
CA GLY A 674 11.34 37.16 5.02
C GLY A 674 10.22 36.53 5.87
N PRO A 675 9.29 37.34 6.39
CA PRO A 675 8.08 36.84 7.06
C PRO A 675 7.12 36.19 6.07
N LEU A 676 6.36 35.21 6.57
CA LEU A 676 5.21 34.59 5.88
C LEU A 676 3.93 34.97 6.65
N GLU A 677 3.10 35.81 6.05
CA GLU A 677 1.89 36.34 6.68
C GLU A 677 0.64 35.96 5.87
N CYS A 678 -0.35 35.37 6.55
CA CYS A 678 -1.61 34.98 5.92
C CYS A 678 -2.81 35.38 6.76
N THR A 679 -3.63 36.28 6.24
CA THR A 679 -4.73 36.87 7.02
C THR A 679 -5.98 37.07 6.15
N GLY A 680 -7.17 36.94 6.75
CA GLY A 680 -8.44 37.21 6.08
C GLY A 680 -8.84 36.26 4.94
N ASN A 681 -8.04 35.22 4.64
CA ASN A 681 -8.39 34.22 3.62
C ASN A 681 -9.63 33.43 4.06
N ALA A 682 -10.54 33.15 3.13
CA ALA A 682 -11.79 32.45 3.42
C ALA A 682 -11.57 31.05 3.98
N ALA A 683 -10.59 30.33 3.41
CA ALA A 683 -10.04 29.11 3.99
C ALA A 683 -8.57 29.36 4.35
N ALA A 684 -8.13 28.84 5.50
CA ALA A 684 -6.74 28.95 5.92
C ALA A 684 -5.82 28.27 4.88
N PRO A 685 -4.68 28.89 4.53
CA PRO A 685 -3.70 28.27 3.64
C PRO A 685 -3.24 26.90 4.16
N VAL A 686 -2.90 26.00 3.24
CA VAL A 686 -2.47 24.61 3.51
C VAL A 686 -1.14 24.32 2.83
N ASN A 687 -0.38 23.35 3.35
CA ASN A 687 0.90 22.91 2.79
C ASN A 687 0.91 21.44 2.35
N ILE A 688 -0.24 20.74 2.40
CA ILE A 688 -0.38 19.31 2.06
C ILE A 688 0.72 18.42 2.67
N GLU A 689 1.08 18.70 3.92
CA GLU A 689 2.10 18.00 4.69
C GLU A 689 3.52 18.11 4.10
N VAL A 690 3.77 19.12 3.26
CA VAL A 690 5.09 19.48 2.72
C VAL A 690 5.50 20.86 3.24
N ALA A 691 6.32 20.86 4.30
CA ALA A 691 6.65 22.04 5.08
C ALA A 691 7.34 23.16 4.27
N ASN A 692 7.11 24.40 4.70
CA ASN A 692 7.87 25.56 4.21
C ASN A 692 9.09 25.83 5.12
N SER A 693 10.20 26.29 4.54
CA SER A 693 11.37 26.80 5.25
C SER A 693 11.30 28.33 5.32
N VAL A 694 10.99 28.88 6.49
CA VAL A 694 10.81 30.33 6.69
C VAL A 694 11.80 30.85 7.72
N GLN A 695 12.64 31.81 7.35
CA GLN A 695 13.61 32.44 8.27
C GLN A 695 12.97 33.55 9.12
N GLY A 696 11.95 34.24 8.59
CA GLY A 696 11.17 35.23 9.32
C GLY A 696 10.02 34.62 10.13
N PRO A 697 9.22 35.45 10.83
CA PRO A 697 8.05 34.95 11.56
C PRO A 697 6.97 34.44 10.59
N LYS A 698 6.33 33.34 10.98
CA LYS A 698 5.05 32.88 10.42
C LYS A 698 3.91 33.46 11.26
N ARG A 699 2.91 34.08 10.63
CA ARG A 699 1.82 34.78 11.35
C ARG A 699 0.43 34.32 10.92
N ASP A 700 -0.52 34.50 11.84
CA ASP A 700 -1.96 34.30 11.64
C ASP A 700 -2.27 32.91 11.03
N GLN A 701 -2.99 32.85 9.91
CA GLN A 701 -3.43 31.60 9.29
C GLN A 701 -2.27 30.75 8.76
N CYS A 702 -1.06 31.30 8.67
CA CYS A 702 0.14 30.57 8.24
C CYS A 702 1.07 30.17 9.38
N ALA A 703 0.69 30.38 10.65
CA ALA A 703 1.54 30.04 11.80
C ALA A 703 1.98 28.55 11.80
N SER A 704 1.11 27.64 11.34
CA SER A 704 1.34 26.20 11.29
C SER A 704 2.01 25.69 10.00
N LEU A 705 2.27 26.53 9.00
CA LEU A 705 2.73 26.09 7.66
C LEU A 705 4.23 25.81 7.50
#